data_AF-A0A3R5ZGU9-F1
#
_entry.id   AF-A0A3R5ZGU9-F1
#
_cell.length_a   1.000
_cell.length_b   1.000
_cell.length_c   1.000
_cell.angle_alpha   90.00
_cell.angle_beta   90.00
_cell.angle_gamma   90.00
#
_symmetry.space_group_name_H-M   'P 1'
#
loop_
_entity.id
_entity.type
_entity.pdbx_description
1 polymer ?
#
loop_
_entity_poly.entity_id
_entity_poly.type
_entity_poly.pdbx_seq_one_letter_code
_entity_poly.pdbx_strand_id
1 'polypeptide(L)'
;MKRKIGLLVILLLILSGMLFAGTKKGYHKDVYSEHNVSVEEVQDELSFSIYKEIDWERILSQKQEYLTKKAASEILEFLGLKDYIQLPEKSENAALDRGEWNAVYTEILAYLDDEKTVTTQDLLLMDVIESDSGCILVTNEGDYPSKFGQHFLTAWDNYRLYLLDGKCVGIAGISEEEALVDNTYIKSVEEGTLTFLSGGAEYEIPVDVSEKDVTEGVADLIFSDGKLQIVRKKEQEIGGKLLSYDENTIEIEGYGRVSHTGKIPVYELLEGEDVTESSISKVVLGNMEVSYVIGEEEVCAILIRTPAVIENIRVLLLADDGGKFRSAVYLKADVDASIKFGETVSDYAAGTLLDVSTWFTERDDTFSIQPATETGKIFLCDEVGNTISNGYSGSVEVRRYEEGYTVVNSVPFETYLTAVVPSEMPSTYEKEALKAQAVCARSYAYIQLMRADLAAFGAHINDSTSYQVYNKAEAGEASRQAVEETKHEVMTYADEVIEAYYFSTSMGYTDTAEVWNPEEMDHYGYLKKVCLNTPETDLDLSDEKTFSDYIRTPHTGFDSEIKYYRWTAQADFHGKEDEIRQILENRHSISPRNVIYYESDGKNETDSMADFGMLEGIEVEKRSTSGSILTLRLSYEHGMVKVFSEYNIRKVIGLGVTNITYQDGSESTGGTILPGAAVSLVKEADNVYTLYGGGYGHGLGMSQNGANGLAKTGMTYKDILNFFYKDISITSLAEK
;
A
#
# COMPACT_ATOMS: atom_id res chain seq x y z
N MET A 1 -21.71 0.83 -93.17
CA MET A 1 -22.67 0.34 -92.15
C MET A 1 -21.93 0.03 -90.83
N LYS A 2 -21.25 1.03 -90.23
CA LYS A 2 -20.46 0.91 -88.98
C LYS A 2 -20.45 2.21 -88.14
N ARG A 3 -21.46 3.09 -88.30
CA ARG A 3 -21.57 4.36 -87.54
C ARG A 3 -22.90 4.61 -86.84
N LYS A 4 -23.86 3.66 -86.89
CA LYS A 4 -25.11 3.71 -86.10
C LYS A 4 -25.18 2.68 -84.96
N ILE A 5 -24.13 1.89 -84.75
CA ILE A 5 -24.02 0.95 -83.62
C ILE A 5 -23.26 1.57 -82.44
N GLY A 6 -22.42 2.60 -82.68
CA GLY A 6 -21.69 3.29 -81.62
C GLY A 6 -22.54 4.20 -80.73
N LEU A 7 -23.67 4.73 -81.23
CA LEU A 7 -24.53 5.64 -80.44
C LEU A 7 -25.52 4.90 -79.52
N LEU A 8 -25.89 3.66 -79.87
CA LEU A 8 -26.80 2.86 -79.04
C LEU A 8 -26.09 2.24 -77.83
N VAL A 9 -24.78 1.96 -77.95
CA VAL A 9 -23.96 1.44 -76.84
C VAL A 9 -23.61 2.55 -75.83
N ILE A 10 -23.48 3.80 -76.27
CA ILE A 10 -23.21 4.93 -75.36
C ILE A 10 -24.48 5.34 -74.58
N LEU A 11 -25.68 5.25 -75.16
CA LEU A 11 -26.91 5.52 -74.41
C LEU A 11 -27.26 4.42 -73.39
N LEU A 12 -26.92 3.15 -73.67
CA LEU A 12 -27.11 2.06 -72.71
C LEU A 12 -26.08 2.09 -71.56
N LEU A 13 -24.86 2.58 -71.80
CA LEU A 13 -23.86 2.79 -70.75
C LEU A 13 -24.16 4.01 -69.85
N ILE A 14 -24.84 5.05 -70.37
CA ILE A 14 -25.25 6.20 -69.56
C ILE A 14 -26.48 5.87 -68.70
N LEU A 15 -27.40 5.02 -69.19
CA LEU A 15 -28.53 4.53 -68.37
C LEU A 15 -28.13 3.46 -67.35
N SER A 16 -27.10 2.64 -67.60
CA SER A 16 -26.55 1.75 -66.57
C SER A 16 -25.64 2.49 -65.57
N GLY A 17 -25.02 3.60 -66.00
CA GLY A 17 -24.20 4.46 -65.13
C GLY A 17 -25.01 5.30 -64.13
N MET A 18 -26.23 5.72 -64.47
CA MET A 18 -27.10 6.47 -63.54
C MET A 18 -27.90 5.59 -62.57
N LEU A 19 -27.96 4.27 -62.80
CA LEU A 19 -28.53 3.32 -61.83
C LEU A 19 -27.50 2.72 -60.85
N PHE A 20 -26.20 2.97 -61.08
CA PHE A 20 -25.12 2.52 -60.18
C PHE A 20 -24.29 3.67 -59.56
N ALA A 21 -24.64 4.93 -59.81
CA ALA A 21 -24.02 6.09 -59.17
C ALA A 21 -24.73 6.54 -57.88
N GLY A 22 -25.60 5.70 -57.33
CA GLY A 22 -26.17 5.86 -56.00
C GLY A 22 -25.97 4.58 -55.19
N THR A 23 -25.45 4.71 -53.97
CA THR A 23 -25.29 3.64 -52.96
C THR A 23 -24.14 2.66 -53.17
N LYS A 24 -22.92 3.10 -52.83
CA LYS A 24 -21.90 2.27 -52.17
C LYS A 24 -20.79 3.15 -51.56
N LYS A 25 -21.19 4.12 -50.73
CA LYS A 25 -20.42 4.32 -49.48
C LYS A 25 -20.81 3.11 -48.63
N GLY A 26 -19.85 2.27 -48.27
CA GLY A 26 -20.09 1.15 -47.38
C GLY A 26 -20.74 1.69 -46.11
N TYR A 27 -22.04 1.46 -45.97
CA TYR A 27 -22.77 1.70 -44.74
C TYR A 27 -22.38 0.52 -43.86
N HIS A 28 -21.32 0.67 -43.07
CA HIS A 28 -21.18 -0.20 -41.91
C HIS A 28 -22.38 0.10 -41.03
N LYS A 29 -23.24 -0.90 -40.83
CA LYS A 29 -24.36 -0.78 -39.91
C LYS A 29 -23.70 -0.74 -38.53
N ASP A 30 -23.87 0.34 -37.76
CA ASP A 30 -23.27 0.43 -36.43
C ASP A 30 -23.73 -0.76 -35.59
N VAL A 31 -22.77 -1.63 -35.27
CA VAL A 31 -22.98 -2.89 -34.54
C VAL A 31 -23.40 -2.60 -33.09
N TYR A 32 -22.90 -1.48 -32.55
CA TYR A 32 -23.33 -0.90 -31.29
C TYR A 32 -24.20 0.32 -31.59
N SER A 33 -25.51 0.22 -31.33
CA SER A 33 -26.44 1.35 -31.46
C SER A 33 -27.69 1.11 -30.63
N GLU A 34 -28.57 2.11 -30.53
CA GLU A 34 -29.93 1.91 -30.02
C GLU A 34 -30.71 0.86 -30.81
N HIS A 35 -30.37 0.64 -32.09
CA HIS A 35 -31.14 -0.22 -33.00
C HIS A 35 -30.53 -1.60 -33.24
N ASN A 36 -29.32 -1.85 -32.76
CA ASN A 36 -28.64 -3.13 -32.88
C ASN A 36 -27.80 -3.36 -31.62
N VAL A 37 -28.02 -4.50 -30.96
CA VAL A 37 -27.17 -4.99 -29.86
C VAL A 37 -26.14 -5.95 -30.44
N SER A 38 -24.87 -5.80 -30.09
CA SER A 38 -23.80 -6.71 -30.53
C SER A 38 -24.04 -8.10 -29.96
N VAL A 39 -23.73 -9.16 -30.73
CA VAL A 39 -23.70 -10.50 -30.14
C VAL A 39 -22.65 -10.59 -29.05
N GLU A 40 -21.50 -9.94 -29.19
CA GLU A 40 -20.43 -9.96 -28.17
C GLU A 40 -20.89 -9.34 -26.85
N GLU A 41 -21.68 -8.27 -26.89
CA GLU A 41 -22.30 -7.67 -25.69
C GLU A 41 -23.22 -8.68 -24.98
N VAL A 42 -24.08 -9.37 -25.74
CA VAL A 42 -24.96 -10.41 -25.19
C VAL A 42 -24.19 -11.56 -24.56
N GLN A 43 -23.00 -11.88 -25.08
CA GLN A 43 -22.15 -12.92 -24.53
C GLN A 43 -21.59 -12.53 -23.16
N ASP A 44 -21.16 -11.28 -23.02
CA ASP A 44 -20.65 -10.73 -21.77
C ASP A 44 -21.78 -10.55 -20.74
N GLU A 45 -22.94 -10.05 -21.15
CA GLU A 45 -24.14 -9.97 -20.30
C GLU A 45 -24.52 -11.34 -19.73
N LEU A 46 -24.47 -12.41 -20.52
CA LEU A 46 -24.84 -13.76 -20.09
C LEU A 46 -23.70 -14.53 -19.39
N SER A 47 -22.60 -13.85 -19.02
CA SER A 47 -21.43 -14.46 -18.38
C SER A 47 -21.48 -14.46 -16.84
N PHE A 48 -22.67 -14.51 -16.24
CA PHE A 48 -22.84 -14.58 -14.78
C PHE A 48 -23.04 -16.03 -14.28
N SER A 49 -22.84 -16.24 -12.98
CA SER A 49 -23.04 -17.52 -12.29
C SER A 49 -22.40 -18.72 -13.02
N ILE A 50 -23.17 -19.77 -13.32
CA ILE A 50 -22.69 -21.00 -13.99
C ILE A 50 -22.49 -20.83 -15.50
N TYR A 51 -22.81 -19.66 -16.06
CA TYR A 51 -22.79 -19.38 -17.50
C TYR A 51 -21.50 -18.71 -17.99
N LYS A 52 -20.51 -18.54 -17.11
CA LYS A 52 -19.19 -17.93 -17.41
C LYS A 52 -18.44 -18.57 -18.59
N GLU A 53 -18.66 -19.86 -18.87
CA GLU A 53 -17.94 -20.62 -19.91
C GLU A 53 -18.88 -21.24 -20.96
N ILE A 54 -19.83 -20.45 -21.47
CA ILE A 54 -20.70 -20.90 -22.56
C ILE A 54 -19.90 -21.07 -23.87
N ASP A 55 -20.04 -22.23 -24.50
CA ASP A 55 -19.62 -22.47 -25.89
C ASP A 55 -20.65 -21.91 -26.88
N TRP A 56 -20.47 -20.64 -27.24
CA TRP A 56 -21.39 -19.89 -28.10
C TRP A 56 -21.54 -20.42 -29.52
N GLU A 57 -20.54 -21.15 -30.04
CA GLU A 57 -20.63 -21.77 -31.36
C GLU A 57 -21.67 -22.90 -31.42
N ARG A 58 -22.08 -23.43 -30.25
CA ARG A 58 -23.10 -24.47 -30.13
C ARG A 58 -24.51 -23.92 -29.93
N ILE A 59 -24.64 -22.64 -29.59
CA ILE A 59 -25.93 -21.98 -29.34
C ILE A 59 -26.43 -21.31 -30.61
N LEU A 60 -25.61 -20.45 -31.23
CA LEU A 60 -26.02 -19.65 -32.37
C LEU A 60 -25.85 -20.44 -33.67
N SER A 61 -26.96 -20.64 -34.38
CA SER A 61 -26.95 -21.43 -35.63
C SER A 61 -26.22 -20.74 -36.79
N GLN A 62 -25.92 -19.45 -36.69
CA GLN A 62 -25.24 -18.64 -37.69
C GLN A 62 -24.33 -17.59 -37.05
N LYS A 63 -23.15 -17.35 -37.64
CA LYS A 63 -22.32 -16.19 -37.31
C LYS A 63 -23.03 -14.92 -37.77
N GLN A 64 -23.25 -14.00 -36.84
CA GLN A 64 -23.85 -12.69 -37.05
C GLN A 64 -23.21 -11.70 -36.07
N GLU A 65 -23.17 -10.42 -36.44
CA GLU A 65 -22.54 -9.37 -35.63
C GLU A 65 -23.52 -8.78 -34.61
N TYR A 66 -24.82 -8.79 -34.89
CA TYR A 66 -25.86 -8.21 -34.04
C TYR A 66 -26.99 -9.19 -33.73
N LEU A 67 -27.67 -8.95 -32.62
CA LEU A 67 -28.73 -9.79 -32.10
C LEU A 67 -30.00 -9.68 -32.96
N THR A 68 -30.45 -10.82 -33.47
CA THR A 68 -31.73 -10.96 -34.18
C THR A 68 -32.76 -11.67 -33.30
N LYS A 69 -34.05 -11.52 -33.60
CA LYS A 69 -35.10 -12.26 -32.89
C LYS A 69 -34.86 -13.78 -32.90
N LYS A 70 -34.39 -14.32 -34.03
CA LYS A 70 -34.06 -15.75 -34.14
C LYS A 70 -32.97 -16.15 -33.14
N ALA A 71 -31.88 -15.40 -33.10
CA ALA A 71 -30.79 -15.67 -32.17
C ALA A 71 -31.20 -15.51 -30.70
N ALA A 72 -31.97 -14.47 -30.37
CA ALA A 72 -32.54 -14.32 -29.03
C ALA A 72 -33.42 -15.53 -28.65
N SER A 73 -34.18 -16.09 -29.60
CA SER A 73 -34.95 -17.32 -29.36
C SER A 73 -34.08 -18.55 -29.16
N GLU A 74 -32.95 -18.67 -29.87
CA GLU A 74 -31.98 -19.76 -29.69
C GLU A 74 -31.32 -19.68 -28.31
N ILE A 75 -30.99 -18.47 -27.86
CA ILE A 75 -30.46 -18.20 -26.52
C ILE A 75 -31.48 -18.59 -25.44
N LEU A 76 -32.73 -18.12 -25.54
CA LEU A 76 -33.77 -18.47 -24.56
C LEU A 76 -34.08 -19.97 -24.54
N GLU A 77 -33.93 -20.67 -25.67
CA GLU A 77 -34.07 -22.13 -25.72
C GLU A 77 -32.95 -22.83 -24.95
N PHE A 78 -31.70 -22.38 -25.15
CA PHE A 78 -30.55 -22.90 -24.42
C PHE A 78 -30.66 -22.68 -22.91
N LEU A 79 -31.10 -21.48 -22.50
CA LEU A 79 -31.31 -21.12 -21.10
C LEU A 79 -32.55 -21.80 -20.48
N GLY A 80 -33.38 -22.51 -21.26
CA GLY A 80 -34.62 -23.12 -20.78
C GLY A 80 -35.73 -22.13 -20.47
N LEU A 81 -35.64 -20.89 -20.99
CA LEU A 81 -36.54 -19.76 -20.71
C LEU A 81 -37.53 -19.44 -21.84
N LYS A 82 -37.46 -20.15 -22.97
CA LYS A 82 -38.28 -19.88 -24.17
C LYS A 82 -39.79 -19.86 -23.94
N ASP A 83 -40.29 -20.69 -23.01
CA ASP A 83 -41.71 -20.74 -22.68
C ASP A 83 -42.14 -19.70 -21.63
N TYR A 84 -41.17 -19.02 -21.01
CA TYR A 84 -41.37 -18.08 -19.91
C TYR A 84 -41.22 -16.62 -20.32
N ILE A 85 -40.32 -16.31 -21.26
CA ILE A 85 -40.02 -14.95 -21.71
C ILE A 85 -40.53 -14.74 -23.14
N GLN A 86 -41.32 -13.70 -23.36
CA GLN A 86 -41.86 -13.38 -24.68
C GLN A 86 -40.95 -12.44 -25.46
N LEU A 87 -40.52 -12.87 -26.65
CA LEU A 87 -39.78 -12.01 -27.57
C LEU A 87 -40.70 -11.04 -28.34
N PRO A 88 -40.21 -9.85 -28.73
CA PRO A 88 -40.97 -8.87 -29.51
C PRO A 88 -41.59 -9.43 -30.82
N GLU A 89 -42.73 -8.88 -31.24
CA GLU A 89 -43.41 -9.24 -32.50
C GLU A 89 -42.68 -8.70 -33.75
N LYS A 90 -41.52 -9.28 -34.05
CA LYS A 90 -40.73 -9.05 -35.27
C LYS A 90 -40.57 -10.32 -36.10
N SER A 91 -40.10 -10.18 -37.36
CA SER A 91 -39.68 -11.31 -38.18
C SER A 91 -38.39 -11.94 -37.65
N GLU A 92 -38.16 -13.23 -37.86
CA GLU A 92 -37.00 -13.97 -37.32
C GLU A 92 -35.64 -13.28 -37.56
N ASN A 93 -35.41 -12.73 -38.76
CA ASN A 93 -34.14 -12.09 -39.12
C ASN A 93 -34.09 -10.58 -38.79
N ALA A 94 -35.12 -10.03 -38.12
CA ALA A 94 -35.07 -8.64 -37.69
C ALA A 94 -34.13 -8.50 -36.50
N ALA A 95 -33.33 -7.43 -36.50
CA ALA A 95 -32.54 -7.05 -35.35
C ALA A 95 -33.45 -6.66 -34.17
N LEU A 96 -33.04 -7.05 -32.97
CA LEU A 96 -33.59 -6.50 -31.74
C LEU A 96 -32.88 -5.18 -31.47
N ASP A 97 -33.68 -4.17 -31.15
CA ASP A 97 -33.14 -2.92 -30.61
C ASP A 97 -32.78 -3.09 -29.13
N ARG A 98 -32.02 -2.14 -28.60
CA ARG A 98 -31.47 -2.22 -27.24
C ARG A 98 -32.58 -2.26 -26.19
N GLY A 99 -33.59 -1.40 -26.32
CA GLY A 99 -34.74 -1.39 -25.41
C GLY A 99 -35.50 -2.73 -25.40
N GLU A 100 -35.71 -3.33 -26.59
CA GLU A 100 -36.30 -4.66 -26.71
C GLU A 100 -35.48 -5.76 -26.04
N TRP A 101 -34.15 -5.74 -26.24
CA TRP A 101 -33.28 -6.74 -25.64
C TRP A 101 -33.16 -6.55 -24.12
N ASN A 102 -33.03 -5.32 -23.63
CA ASN A 102 -32.92 -5.03 -22.19
C ASN A 102 -34.16 -5.50 -21.43
N ALA A 103 -35.36 -5.42 -22.04
CA ALA A 103 -36.57 -6.01 -21.46
C ALA A 103 -36.45 -7.53 -21.31
N VAL A 104 -35.95 -8.22 -22.35
CA VAL A 104 -35.72 -9.68 -22.33
C VAL A 104 -34.64 -10.05 -21.31
N TYR A 105 -33.51 -9.34 -21.31
CA TYR A 105 -32.38 -9.60 -20.42
C TYR A 105 -32.73 -9.37 -18.94
N THR A 106 -33.53 -8.34 -18.65
CA THR A 106 -34.06 -8.11 -17.28
C THR A 106 -34.89 -9.31 -16.79
N GLU A 107 -35.71 -9.91 -17.66
CA GLU A 107 -36.42 -11.14 -17.31
C GLU A 107 -35.47 -12.33 -17.14
N ILE A 108 -34.41 -12.45 -17.96
CA ILE A 108 -33.40 -13.50 -17.81
C ILE A 108 -32.73 -13.42 -16.43
N LEU A 109 -32.28 -12.24 -16.01
CA LEU A 109 -31.69 -12.02 -14.69
C LEU A 109 -32.67 -12.41 -13.58
N ALA A 110 -33.95 -12.04 -13.71
CA ALA A 110 -34.97 -12.37 -12.72
C ALA A 110 -35.23 -13.89 -12.55
N TYR A 111 -34.94 -14.70 -13.57
CA TYR A 111 -35.07 -16.16 -13.51
C TYR A 111 -33.78 -16.89 -13.13
N LEU A 112 -32.61 -16.33 -13.47
CA LEU A 112 -31.34 -17.06 -13.42
C LEU A 112 -30.28 -16.47 -12.48
N ASP A 113 -30.36 -15.19 -12.14
CA ASP A 113 -29.41 -14.51 -11.25
C ASP A 113 -29.98 -14.36 -9.84
N ASP A 114 -30.28 -15.50 -9.20
CA ASP A 114 -30.86 -15.56 -7.85
C ASP A 114 -29.97 -14.86 -6.80
N GLU A 115 -28.65 -14.87 -7.02
CA GLU A 115 -27.64 -14.25 -6.16
C GLU A 115 -27.46 -12.74 -6.42
N LYS A 116 -28.12 -12.19 -7.46
CA LYS A 116 -27.99 -10.78 -7.88
C LYS A 116 -26.55 -10.36 -8.11
N THR A 117 -25.81 -11.21 -8.81
CA THR A 117 -24.41 -10.97 -9.17
C THR A 117 -24.26 -9.84 -10.19
N VAL A 118 -25.26 -9.62 -11.04
CA VAL A 118 -25.30 -8.48 -11.96
C VAL A 118 -26.05 -7.33 -11.30
N THR A 119 -25.38 -6.19 -11.17
CA THR A 119 -25.96 -4.95 -10.65
C THR A 119 -26.20 -3.94 -11.76
N THR A 120 -26.99 -2.91 -11.47
CA THR A 120 -27.24 -1.81 -12.40
C THR A 120 -26.92 -0.50 -11.70
N GLN A 121 -26.16 0.37 -12.37
CA GLN A 121 -25.74 1.66 -11.83
C GLN A 121 -25.77 2.73 -12.92
N ASP A 122 -26.19 3.94 -12.56
CA ASP A 122 -26.13 5.12 -13.43
C ASP A 122 -24.77 5.80 -13.21
N LEU A 123 -23.99 5.90 -14.29
CA LEU A 123 -22.60 6.37 -14.27
C LEU A 123 -22.37 7.38 -15.39
N LEU A 124 -21.79 8.53 -15.04
CA LEU A 124 -21.36 9.53 -16.02
C LEU A 124 -20.09 9.05 -16.69
N LEU A 125 -20.13 8.89 -18.01
CA LEU A 125 -18.93 8.58 -18.77
C LEU A 125 -18.08 9.84 -18.93
N MET A 126 -16.84 9.83 -18.46
CA MET A 126 -15.91 10.97 -18.58
C MET A 126 -14.93 10.76 -19.73
N ASP A 127 -14.43 9.53 -19.92
CA ASP A 127 -13.53 9.16 -21.02
C ASP A 127 -13.61 7.66 -21.35
N VAL A 128 -13.04 7.26 -22.49
CA VAL A 128 -12.90 5.86 -22.92
C VAL A 128 -11.47 5.60 -23.35
N ILE A 129 -10.77 4.73 -22.62
CA ILE A 129 -9.39 4.33 -22.92
C ILE A 129 -9.40 2.99 -23.66
N GLU A 130 -8.84 2.94 -24.87
CA GLU A 130 -8.73 1.69 -25.64
C GLU A 130 -7.61 0.77 -25.13
N SER A 131 -7.82 -0.55 -25.25
CA SER A 131 -6.84 -1.58 -24.93
C SER A 131 -6.89 -2.73 -25.93
N ASP A 132 -5.86 -3.58 -25.97
CA ASP A 132 -5.83 -4.76 -26.86
C ASP A 132 -6.98 -5.77 -26.60
N SER A 133 -7.61 -5.70 -25.42
CA SER A 133 -8.68 -6.60 -24.97
C SER A 133 -10.07 -5.97 -24.91
N GLY A 134 -10.24 -4.72 -25.35
CA GLY A 134 -11.49 -3.97 -25.22
C GLY A 134 -11.24 -2.49 -24.90
N CYS A 135 -11.97 -1.93 -23.94
CA CYS A 135 -11.78 -0.57 -23.45
C CYS A 135 -11.95 -0.48 -21.92
N ILE A 136 -11.56 0.65 -21.35
CA ILE A 136 -11.84 1.04 -19.98
C ILE A 136 -12.75 2.27 -20.04
N LEU A 137 -13.92 2.16 -19.41
CA LEU A 137 -14.85 3.26 -19.24
C LEU A 137 -14.44 4.04 -18.00
N VAL A 138 -13.93 5.25 -18.18
CA VAL A 138 -13.58 6.16 -17.09
C VAL A 138 -14.84 6.91 -16.71
N THR A 139 -15.31 6.75 -15.47
CA THR A 139 -16.56 7.33 -14.99
C THR A 139 -16.37 8.16 -13.72
N ASN A 140 -17.40 8.90 -13.32
CA ASN A 140 -17.39 9.66 -12.07
C ASN A 140 -17.23 8.81 -10.80
N GLU A 141 -17.53 7.50 -10.86
CA GLU A 141 -17.42 6.58 -9.72
C GLU A 141 -16.28 5.54 -9.91
N GLY A 142 -15.42 5.73 -10.92
CA GLY A 142 -14.26 4.88 -11.16
C GLY A 142 -14.20 4.26 -12.56
N ASP A 143 -13.27 3.31 -12.71
CA ASP A 143 -12.90 2.74 -14.00
C ASP A 143 -13.48 1.34 -14.18
N TYR A 144 -14.18 1.13 -15.30
CA TYR A 144 -14.86 -0.13 -15.59
C TYR A 144 -14.35 -0.75 -16.88
N PRO A 145 -13.62 -1.90 -16.81
CA PRO A 145 -13.24 -2.64 -17.99
C PRO A 145 -14.47 -3.11 -18.77
N SER A 146 -14.39 -3.04 -20.09
CA SER A 146 -15.47 -3.37 -21.01
C SER A 146 -14.93 -3.87 -22.34
N LYS A 147 -15.77 -4.55 -23.12
CA LYS A 147 -15.48 -4.91 -24.52
C LYS A 147 -16.28 -4.09 -25.53
N PHE A 148 -17.06 -3.11 -25.08
CA PHE A 148 -17.87 -2.28 -25.98
C PHE A 148 -17.00 -1.35 -26.82
N GLY A 149 -17.42 -1.13 -28.07
CA GLY A 149 -16.75 -0.17 -28.94
C GLY A 149 -17.10 1.27 -28.58
N GLN A 150 -16.09 2.16 -28.57
CA GLN A 150 -16.24 3.59 -28.26
C GLN A 150 -17.30 4.31 -29.12
N HIS A 151 -17.60 3.82 -30.32
CA HIS A 151 -18.46 4.50 -31.29
C HIS A 151 -19.92 4.76 -30.83
N PHE A 152 -20.39 4.05 -29.81
CA PHE A 152 -21.73 4.26 -29.23
C PHE A 152 -21.71 5.13 -27.97
N LEU A 153 -20.53 5.31 -27.37
CA LEU A 153 -20.35 5.99 -26.11
C LEU A 153 -19.93 7.44 -26.35
N THR A 154 -20.65 8.37 -25.74
CA THR A 154 -20.33 9.80 -25.81
C THR A 154 -19.90 10.26 -24.43
N ALA A 155 -18.72 10.88 -24.34
CA ALA A 155 -18.29 11.50 -23.09
C ALA A 155 -19.34 12.52 -22.62
N TRP A 156 -19.51 12.59 -21.30
CA TRP A 156 -20.47 13.39 -20.55
C TRP A 156 -21.94 12.94 -20.61
N ASP A 157 -22.24 11.84 -21.31
CA ASP A 157 -23.55 11.18 -21.18
C ASP A 157 -23.59 10.30 -19.91
N ASN A 158 -24.74 10.29 -19.26
CA ASN A 158 -25.02 9.42 -18.12
C ASN A 158 -25.59 8.09 -18.63
N TYR A 159 -24.92 6.98 -18.36
CA TYR A 159 -25.33 5.65 -18.82
C TYR A 159 -25.77 4.79 -17.64
N ARG A 160 -26.89 4.10 -17.83
CA ARG A 160 -27.27 2.98 -16.97
C ARG A 160 -26.54 1.73 -17.44
N LEU A 161 -25.59 1.27 -16.65
CA LEU A 161 -24.69 0.15 -16.98
C LEU A 161 -25.05 -1.11 -16.20
N TYR A 162 -24.90 -2.27 -16.84
CA TYR A 162 -24.90 -3.57 -16.17
C TYR A 162 -23.47 -3.91 -15.73
N LEU A 163 -23.29 -4.15 -14.44
CA LEU A 163 -21.99 -4.40 -13.83
C LEU A 163 -21.90 -5.82 -13.27
N LEU A 164 -20.78 -6.50 -13.50
CA LEU A 164 -20.48 -7.83 -12.97
C LEU A 164 -19.01 -7.90 -12.59
N ASP A 165 -18.71 -8.25 -11.34
CA ASP A 165 -17.34 -8.39 -10.82
C ASP A 165 -16.45 -7.17 -11.16
N GLY A 166 -17.00 -5.94 -11.05
CA GLY A 166 -16.30 -4.68 -11.34
C GLY A 166 -16.12 -4.36 -12.84
N LYS A 167 -16.75 -5.11 -13.74
CA LYS A 167 -16.70 -4.90 -15.20
C LYS A 167 -18.04 -4.43 -15.72
N CYS A 168 -18.00 -3.61 -16.76
CA CYS A 168 -19.20 -3.24 -17.49
C CYS A 168 -19.51 -4.33 -18.54
N VAL A 169 -20.59 -5.08 -18.29
CA VAL A 169 -21.02 -6.22 -19.11
C VAL A 169 -22.21 -5.93 -20.01
N GLY A 170 -22.85 -4.77 -19.89
CA GLY A 170 -23.85 -4.30 -20.87
C GLY A 170 -24.32 -2.87 -20.62
N ILE A 171 -25.06 -2.30 -21.58
CA ILE A 171 -25.65 -0.96 -21.47
C ILE A 171 -27.17 -1.06 -21.46
N ALA A 172 -27.77 -0.75 -20.31
CA ALA A 172 -29.23 -0.74 -20.12
C ALA A 172 -29.90 0.49 -20.78
N GLY A 173 -29.15 1.57 -20.96
CA GLY A 173 -29.61 2.76 -21.68
C GLY A 173 -28.88 4.03 -21.24
N ILE A 174 -29.34 5.16 -21.75
CA ILE A 174 -28.93 6.49 -21.30
C ILE A 174 -29.89 6.93 -20.20
N SER A 175 -29.35 7.39 -19.08
CA SER A 175 -30.11 7.93 -17.95
C SER A 175 -30.35 9.44 -18.15
N GLU A 176 -31.57 9.89 -17.86
CA GLU A 176 -31.90 11.33 -17.80
C GLU A 176 -31.61 11.92 -16.41
N GLU A 177 -31.12 11.10 -15.47
CA GLU A 177 -30.79 11.55 -14.11
C GLU A 177 -29.56 12.45 -14.13
N GLU A 178 -29.55 13.44 -13.24
CA GLU A 178 -28.39 14.30 -13.03
C GLU A 178 -27.22 13.45 -12.51
N ALA A 179 -26.04 13.65 -13.07
CA ALA A 179 -24.82 13.02 -12.59
C ALA A 179 -23.90 14.05 -11.92
N LEU A 180 -23.24 13.63 -10.86
CA LEU A 180 -22.36 14.45 -10.04
C LEU A 180 -20.91 14.01 -10.23
N VAL A 181 -20.04 14.97 -10.54
CA VAL A 181 -18.59 14.86 -10.34
C VAL A 181 -18.26 15.76 -9.16
N ASP A 182 -18.03 15.17 -8.00
CA ASP A 182 -17.83 15.89 -6.75
C ASP A 182 -16.37 16.24 -6.51
N ASN A 183 -16.15 17.26 -5.68
CA ASN A 183 -14.85 17.60 -5.10
C ASN A 183 -13.71 17.82 -6.13
N THR A 184 -14.04 18.20 -7.36
CA THR A 184 -13.08 18.47 -8.43
C THR A 184 -12.44 19.85 -8.28
N TYR A 185 -11.19 20.01 -8.74
CA TYR A 185 -10.53 21.30 -8.79
C TYR A 185 -10.67 21.97 -10.17
N ILE A 186 -11.36 23.11 -10.22
CA ILE A 186 -11.43 23.96 -11.42
C ILE A 186 -10.12 24.72 -11.56
N LYS A 187 -9.40 24.51 -12.66
CA LYS A 187 -8.12 25.17 -12.98
C LYS A 187 -8.31 26.50 -13.68
N SER A 188 -9.24 26.59 -14.62
CA SER A 188 -9.48 27.82 -15.37
C SER A 188 -10.83 27.78 -16.09
N VAL A 189 -11.30 28.97 -16.48
CA VAL A 189 -12.43 29.14 -17.40
C VAL A 189 -12.03 30.18 -18.44
N GLU A 190 -11.68 29.72 -19.64
CA GLU A 190 -11.15 30.56 -20.72
C GLU A 190 -11.90 30.30 -22.03
N GLU A 191 -12.22 31.37 -22.76
CA GLU A 191 -12.81 31.30 -24.12
C GLU A 191 -14.05 30.40 -24.30
N GLY A 192 -14.81 30.10 -23.23
CA GLY A 192 -15.94 29.18 -23.31
C GLY A 192 -15.62 27.72 -23.00
N THR A 193 -14.46 27.46 -22.40
CA THR A 193 -14.02 26.14 -21.95
C THR A 193 -13.70 26.21 -20.46
N LEU A 194 -14.19 25.24 -19.71
CA LEU A 194 -13.84 25.01 -18.31
C LEU A 194 -12.86 23.84 -18.26
N THR A 195 -11.71 24.05 -17.63
CA THR A 195 -10.68 23.03 -17.41
C THR A 195 -10.65 22.65 -15.92
N PHE A 196 -10.68 21.36 -15.62
CA PHE A 196 -10.71 20.86 -14.25
C PHE A 196 -9.94 19.54 -14.06
N LEU A 197 -9.58 19.23 -12.82
CA LEU A 197 -8.91 18.00 -12.42
C LEU A 197 -9.85 17.08 -11.65
N SER A 198 -9.88 15.80 -12.01
CA SER A 198 -10.63 14.78 -11.29
C SER A 198 -10.00 13.40 -11.54
N GLY A 199 -9.86 12.58 -10.49
CA GLY A 199 -9.35 11.23 -10.62
C GLY A 199 -7.91 11.14 -11.17
N GLY A 200 -7.10 12.20 -11.00
CA GLY A 200 -5.74 12.27 -11.52
C GLY A 200 -5.62 12.67 -12.99
N ALA A 201 -6.73 13.00 -13.66
CA ALA A 201 -6.76 13.44 -15.05
C ALA A 201 -7.30 14.87 -15.18
N GLU A 202 -6.88 15.55 -16.25
CA GLU A 202 -7.39 16.86 -16.63
C GLU A 202 -8.46 16.72 -17.73
N TYR A 203 -9.57 17.43 -17.54
CA TYR A 203 -10.69 17.43 -18.46
C TYR A 203 -11.03 18.85 -18.92
N GLU A 204 -11.45 18.96 -20.17
CA GLU A 204 -11.92 20.20 -20.79
C GLU A 204 -13.35 20.03 -21.27
N ILE A 205 -14.22 20.99 -20.92
CA ILE A 205 -15.63 20.98 -21.32
C ILE A 205 -16.10 22.35 -21.77
N PRO A 206 -16.91 22.42 -22.84
CA PRO A 206 -17.50 23.67 -23.29
C PRO A 206 -18.55 24.16 -22.28
N VAL A 207 -18.48 25.44 -21.93
CA VAL A 207 -19.41 26.11 -21.02
C VAL A 207 -19.97 27.38 -21.64
N ASP A 208 -21.26 27.63 -21.42
CA ASP A 208 -21.87 28.89 -21.82
C ASP A 208 -21.48 29.99 -20.83
N VAL A 209 -20.49 30.80 -21.22
CA VAL A 209 -19.83 31.85 -20.39
C VAL A 209 -20.79 32.94 -19.92
N SER A 210 -22.04 32.91 -20.39
CA SER A 210 -23.00 33.99 -20.21
C SER A 210 -23.66 34.06 -18.82
N GLU A 211 -23.51 33.06 -17.94
CA GLU A 211 -24.29 33.03 -16.68
C GLU A 211 -23.54 32.78 -15.35
N LYS A 212 -22.21 32.60 -15.29
CA LYS A 212 -21.56 32.26 -14.01
C LYS A 212 -20.18 32.90 -13.83
N ASP A 213 -19.99 33.61 -12.72
CA ASP A 213 -18.70 33.99 -12.15
C ASP A 213 -17.97 32.72 -11.62
N VAL A 214 -17.70 31.75 -12.51
CA VAL A 214 -16.94 30.55 -12.15
C VAL A 214 -15.49 30.96 -11.99
N THR A 215 -14.92 30.62 -10.85
CA THR A 215 -13.52 30.89 -10.50
C THR A 215 -12.84 29.60 -10.09
N GLU A 216 -11.51 29.62 -10.11
CA GLU A 216 -10.66 28.51 -9.69
C GLU A 216 -10.99 28.05 -8.26
N GLY A 217 -10.80 26.76 -8.00
CA GLY A 217 -11.03 26.15 -6.70
C GLY A 217 -11.89 24.88 -6.77
N VAL A 218 -12.16 24.32 -5.59
CA VAL A 218 -12.89 23.05 -5.48
C VAL A 218 -14.39 23.28 -5.69
N ALA A 219 -15.01 22.42 -6.48
CA ALA A 219 -16.41 22.51 -6.84
C ALA A 219 -17.04 21.13 -7.10
N ASP A 220 -18.36 21.10 -7.01
CA ASP A 220 -19.17 19.99 -7.53
C ASP A 220 -19.71 20.39 -8.91
N LEU A 221 -19.57 19.48 -9.87
CA LEU A 221 -20.05 19.65 -11.25
C LEU A 221 -21.25 18.74 -11.49
N ILE A 222 -22.36 19.30 -11.94
CA ILE A 222 -23.61 18.56 -12.19
C ILE A 222 -23.88 18.54 -13.68
N PHE A 223 -23.98 17.34 -14.23
CA PHE A 223 -24.21 17.05 -15.64
C PHE A 223 -25.61 16.52 -15.87
N SER A 224 -26.24 16.95 -16.96
CA SER A 224 -27.44 16.32 -17.52
C SER A 224 -27.51 16.57 -19.01
N ASP A 225 -28.15 15.66 -19.75
CA ASP A 225 -28.29 15.74 -21.21
C ASP A 225 -26.96 15.96 -21.95
N GLY A 226 -25.90 15.28 -21.52
CA GLY A 226 -24.57 15.36 -22.15
C GLY A 226 -23.82 16.68 -21.91
N LYS A 227 -24.28 17.49 -20.96
CA LYS A 227 -23.76 18.86 -20.73
C LYS A 227 -23.62 19.19 -19.26
N LEU A 228 -22.64 20.04 -18.95
CA LEU A 228 -22.52 20.66 -17.65
C LEU A 228 -23.65 21.68 -17.42
N GLN A 229 -24.45 21.45 -16.40
CA GLN A 229 -25.59 22.31 -16.04
C GLN A 229 -25.26 23.24 -14.88
N ILE A 230 -24.62 22.73 -13.83
CA ILE A 230 -24.37 23.45 -12.59
C ILE A 230 -22.92 23.29 -12.16
N VAL A 231 -22.34 24.39 -11.70
CA VAL A 231 -21.05 24.43 -11.00
C VAL A 231 -21.35 24.95 -9.60
N ARG A 232 -21.08 24.15 -8.57
CA ARG A 232 -21.27 24.53 -7.17
C ARG A 232 -19.90 24.63 -6.49
N LYS A 233 -19.36 25.85 -6.43
CA LYS A 233 -18.07 26.10 -5.78
C LYS A 233 -18.19 25.93 -4.25
N LYS A 234 -17.18 25.32 -3.65
CA LYS A 234 -17.04 25.16 -2.20
C LYS A 234 -16.12 26.27 -1.67
N GLU A 235 -16.71 27.23 -0.96
CA GLU A 235 -16.00 28.46 -0.52
C GLU A 235 -15.41 28.35 0.88
N GLN A 236 -15.85 27.38 1.69
CA GLN A 236 -15.37 27.25 3.06
C GLN A 236 -14.03 26.50 3.07
N GLU A 237 -13.01 27.18 3.59
CA GLU A 237 -11.67 26.64 3.77
C GLU A 237 -11.26 26.80 5.24
N ILE A 238 -10.65 25.76 5.81
CA ILE A 238 -9.99 25.81 7.12
C ILE A 238 -8.52 25.41 6.94
N GLY A 239 -7.63 25.98 7.74
CA GLY A 239 -6.20 25.67 7.70
C GLY A 239 -5.75 24.95 8.97
N GLY A 240 -4.78 24.06 8.84
CA GLY A 240 -4.09 23.46 9.97
C GLY A 240 -3.29 22.21 9.60
N LYS A 241 -2.52 21.70 10.57
CA LYS A 241 -1.75 20.46 10.40
C LYS A 241 -2.64 19.23 10.53
N LEU A 242 -2.42 18.23 9.68
CA LEU A 242 -3.06 16.92 9.80
C LEU A 242 -2.51 16.17 11.02
N LEU A 243 -3.35 15.78 11.98
CA LEU A 243 -2.93 15.10 13.22
C LEU A 243 -3.23 13.60 13.22
N SER A 244 -4.31 13.19 12.57
CA SER A 244 -4.65 11.79 12.28
C SER A 244 -5.61 11.72 11.09
N TYR A 245 -5.64 10.59 10.39
CA TYR A 245 -6.69 10.28 9.43
C TYR A 245 -6.97 8.78 9.40
N ASP A 246 -8.21 8.41 9.15
CA ASP A 246 -8.64 7.05 8.89
C ASP A 246 -9.60 7.01 7.68
N GLU A 247 -10.43 5.97 7.57
CA GLU A 247 -11.37 5.79 6.47
C GLU A 247 -12.57 6.74 6.50
N ASN A 248 -12.88 7.33 7.67
CA ASN A 248 -14.10 8.13 7.86
C ASN A 248 -13.84 9.49 8.51
N THR A 249 -12.66 9.74 9.08
CA THR A 249 -12.39 10.93 9.88
C THR A 249 -10.97 11.45 9.73
N ILE A 250 -10.85 12.79 9.72
CA ILE A 250 -9.60 13.53 9.79
C ILE A 250 -9.56 14.37 11.07
N GLU A 251 -8.44 14.36 11.79
CA GLU A 251 -8.16 15.27 12.92
C GLU A 251 -7.25 16.41 12.44
N ILE A 252 -7.71 17.65 12.57
CA ILE A 252 -7.00 18.86 12.15
C ILE A 252 -6.59 19.66 13.39
N GLU A 253 -5.32 20.07 13.46
CA GLU A 253 -4.81 20.89 14.55
C GLU A 253 -5.63 22.18 14.72
N GLY A 254 -6.13 22.42 15.93
CA GLY A 254 -6.90 23.62 16.26
C GLY A 254 -8.38 23.56 15.86
N TYR A 255 -8.81 22.59 15.06
CA TYR A 255 -10.22 22.42 14.66
C TYR A 255 -10.86 21.17 15.28
N GLY A 256 -10.10 20.07 15.41
CA GLY A 256 -10.59 18.79 15.93
C GLY A 256 -10.91 17.79 14.83
N ARG A 257 -11.75 16.79 15.15
CA ARG A 257 -12.14 15.73 14.22
C ARG A 257 -13.28 16.17 13.30
N VAL A 258 -13.15 15.85 12.02
CA VAL A 258 -14.10 16.15 10.95
C VAL A 258 -14.31 14.89 10.13
N SER A 259 -15.56 14.58 9.80
CA SER A 259 -15.88 13.43 8.94
C SER A 259 -15.50 13.69 7.49
N HIS A 260 -15.32 12.62 6.75
CA HIS A 260 -15.28 12.63 5.29
C HIS A 260 -15.93 11.36 4.74
N THR A 261 -16.30 11.41 3.48
CA THR A 261 -16.86 10.29 2.74
C THR A 261 -15.96 9.95 1.56
N GLY A 262 -15.75 8.66 1.32
CA GLY A 262 -14.92 8.18 0.21
C GLY A 262 -13.47 8.67 0.27
N LYS A 263 -12.83 8.66 -0.91
CA LYS A 263 -11.45 9.13 -1.08
C LYS A 263 -11.43 10.65 -1.15
N ILE A 264 -10.68 11.29 -0.26
CA ILE A 264 -10.50 12.74 -0.30
C ILE A 264 -9.49 13.11 -1.40
N PRO A 265 -9.87 13.93 -2.40
CA PRO A 265 -8.94 14.43 -3.38
C PRO A 265 -7.95 15.41 -2.74
N VAL A 266 -6.69 15.32 -3.17
CA VAL A 266 -5.61 16.18 -2.70
C VAL A 266 -5.05 16.92 -3.90
N TYR A 267 -5.01 18.25 -3.84
CA TYR A 267 -4.52 19.09 -4.92
C TYR A 267 -3.25 19.83 -4.50
N GLU A 268 -2.20 19.75 -5.32
CA GLU A 268 -0.94 20.47 -5.15
C GLU A 268 -1.01 21.80 -5.91
N LEU A 269 -0.99 22.91 -5.18
CA LEU A 269 -1.08 24.29 -5.66
C LEU A 269 0.19 25.06 -5.27
N LEU A 270 1.36 24.51 -5.62
CA LEU A 270 2.65 25.11 -5.31
C LEU A 270 2.90 26.36 -6.16
N GLU A 271 3.48 27.39 -5.54
CA GLU A 271 3.70 28.67 -6.22
C GLU A 271 4.62 28.51 -7.44
N GLY A 272 4.10 28.82 -8.64
CA GLY A 272 4.85 28.74 -9.90
C GLY A 272 4.82 27.37 -10.59
N GLU A 273 4.08 26.41 -10.03
CA GLU A 273 3.83 25.10 -10.62
C GLU A 273 2.38 25.00 -11.13
N ASP A 274 2.13 24.05 -12.02
CA ASP A 274 0.78 23.75 -12.48
C ASP A 274 0.04 22.93 -11.41
N VAL A 275 -1.27 23.14 -11.29
CA VAL A 275 -2.07 22.40 -10.30
C VAL A 275 -2.15 20.94 -10.74
N THR A 276 -1.92 20.02 -9.80
CA THR A 276 -2.02 18.57 -10.01
C THR A 276 -2.81 17.91 -8.88
N GLU A 277 -3.45 16.77 -9.17
CA GLU A 277 -4.06 15.92 -8.16
C GLU A 277 -3.04 14.88 -7.66
N SER A 278 -3.05 14.61 -6.37
CA SER A 278 -2.04 13.82 -5.66
C SER A 278 -2.67 12.89 -4.63
N SER A 279 -1.82 12.19 -3.90
CA SER A 279 -2.22 11.28 -2.82
C SER A 279 -2.19 11.98 -1.47
N ILE A 280 -3.09 11.62 -0.55
CA ILE A 280 -3.03 12.03 0.86
C ILE A 280 -1.70 11.64 1.54
N SER A 281 -1.00 10.62 1.03
CA SER A 281 0.35 10.28 1.48
C SER A 281 1.39 11.38 1.25
N LYS A 282 1.09 12.42 0.46
CA LYS A 282 1.92 13.62 0.35
C LYS A 282 1.69 14.62 1.49
N VAL A 283 0.57 14.52 2.20
CA VAL A 283 0.26 15.36 3.35
C VAL A 283 1.02 14.83 4.56
N VAL A 284 2.11 15.48 4.91
CA VAL A 284 3.00 14.99 5.96
C VAL A 284 2.41 15.29 7.34
N LEU A 285 1.97 14.23 8.01
CA LEU A 285 1.33 14.26 9.33
C LEU A 285 2.12 15.13 10.33
N GLY A 286 1.46 16.12 10.93
CA GLY A 286 2.02 17.04 11.93
C GLY A 286 3.15 17.96 11.44
N ASN A 287 3.53 17.92 10.16
CA ASN A 287 4.70 18.60 9.60
C ASN A 287 4.39 19.40 8.34
N MET A 288 3.10 19.60 8.04
CA MET A 288 2.67 20.32 6.85
C MET A 288 1.44 21.16 7.19
N GLU A 289 1.53 22.46 6.90
CA GLU A 289 0.35 23.32 6.89
C GLU A 289 -0.39 23.08 5.58
N VAL A 290 -1.65 22.66 5.68
CA VAL A 290 -2.52 22.43 4.53
C VAL A 290 -3.86 23.10 4.76
N SER A 291 -4.55 23.36 3.66
CA SER A 291 -5.91 23.86 3.66
C SER A 291 -6.89 22.72 3.39
N TYR A 292 -8.03 22.73 4.06
CA TYR A 292 -9.11 21.76 3.88
C TYR A 292 -10.34 22.50 3.39
N VAL A 293 -10.89 22.04 2.28
CA VAL A 293 -12.17 22.53 1.76
C VAL A 293 -13.28 21.80 2.48
N ILE A 294 -14.22 22.54 3.06
CA ILE A 294 -15.33 21.99 3.84
C ILE A 294 -16.64 22.18 3.08
N GLY A 295 -17.46 21.13 3.04
CA GLY A 295 -18.80 21.14 2.47
C GLY A 295 -19.71 20.21 3.27
N GLU A 296 -20.91 20.68 3.60
CA GLU A 296 -21.89 19.90 4.38
C GLU A 296 -21.35 19.32 5.71
N GLU A 297 -20.43 20.05 6.37
CA GLU A 297 -19.73 19.64 7.60
C GLU A 297 -18.68 18.52 7.42
N GLU A 298 -18.36 18.14 6.18
CA GLU A 298 -17.34 17.16 5.84
C GLU A 298 -16.10 17.79 5.16
N VAL A 299 -14.96 17.10 5.25
CA VAL A 299 -13.77 17.43 4.44
C VAL A 299 -13.99 16.96 3.01
N CYS A 300 -14.05 17.90 2.08
CA CYS A 300 -14.27 17.65 0.66
C CYS A 300 -12.96 17.52 -0.14
N ALA A 301 -11.90 18.24 0.25
CA ALA A 301 -10.60 18.20 -0.43
C ALA A 301 -9.49 18.75 0.47
N ILE A 302 -8.24 18.39 0.16
CA ILE A 302 -7.05 18.96 0.79
C ILE A 302 -6.25 19.72 -0.26
N LEU A 303 -5.79 20.94 0.08
CA LEU A 303 -4.97 21.78 -0.79
C LEU A 303 -3.58 21.95 -0.16
N ILE A 304 -2.58 21.46 -0.88
CA ILE A 304 -1.15 21.61 -0.55
C ILE A 304 -0.66 22.89 -1.23
N ARG A 305 -0.23 23.88 -0.46
CA ARG A 305 0.27 25.17 -0.98
C ARG A 305 1.75 25.41 -0.71
N THR A 306 2.29 24.69 0.27
CA THR A 306 3.69 24.79 0.68
C THR A 306 4.24 23.39 0.90
N PRO A 307 5.52 23.13 0.58
CA PRO A 307 6.18 21.88 0.93
C PRO A 307 6.15 21.61 2.44
N ALA A 308 6.26 20.34 2.82
CA ALA A 308 6.35 19.95 4.21
C ALA A 308 7.66 20.44 4.85
N VAL A 309 7.59 20.77 6.15
CA VAL A 309 8.76 21.13 6.95
C VAL A 309 8.85 20.14 8.10
N ILE A 310 9.88 19.30 8.08
CA ILE A 310 10.05 18.23 9.08
C ILE A 310 10.55 18.84 10.39
N GLU A 311 9.61 19.09 11.31
CA GLU A 311 9.84 19.66 12.64
C GLU A 311 9.83 18.57 13.72
N ASN A 312 8.79 17.72 13.71
CA ASN A 312 8.49 16.79 14.79
C ASN A 312 8.24 15.38 14.26
N ILE A 313 8.57 14.40 15.09
CA ILE A 313 8.15 13.01 14.90
C ILE A 313 7.20 12.60 16.01
N ARG A 314 6.17 11.85 15.63
CA ARG A 314 5.09 11.40 16.51
C ARG A 314 5.23 9.89 16.68
N VAL A 315 5.55 9.44 17.88
CA VAL A 315 5.87 8.04 18.20
C VAL A 315 4.76 7.42 19.05
N LEU A 316 4.10 6.38 18.54
CA LEU A 316 3.17 5.56 19.30
C LEU A 316 3.95 4.73 20.33
N LEU A 317 3.65 4.93 21.61
CA LEU A 317 4.27 4.22 22.72
C LEU A 317 3.48 2.94 23.00
N LEU A 318 4.03 1.79 22.63
CA LEU A 318 3.35 0.51 22.81
C LEU A 318 3.16 0.18 24.29
N ALA A 319 2.12 -0.60 24.58
CA ALA A 319 1.84 -1.18 25.87
C ALA A 319 2.89 -2.24 26.24
N ASP A 320 2.89 -2.66 27.50
CA ASP A 320 3.92 -3.55 28.07
C ASP A 320 3.89 -4.96 27.44
N ASP A 321 2.76 -5.35 26.86
CA ASP A 321 2.57 -6.58 26.08
C ASP A 321 2.95 -6.43 24.59
N GLY A 322 3.40 -5.24 24.17
CA GLY A 322 3.70 -4.89 22.78
C GLY A 322 2.47 -4.47 21.96
N GLY A 323 1.28 -4.44 22.56
CA GLY A 323 0.05 -3.97 21.94
C GLY A 323 0.01 -2.44 21.79
N LYS A 324 -0.92 -1.94 20.98
CA LYS A 324 -1.10 -0.48 20.77
C LYS A 324 -1.87 0.19 21.91
N PHE A 325 -2.70 -0.58 22.61
CA PHE A 325 -3.69 -0.06 23.56
C PHE A 325 -3.33 -0.40 24.99
N ARG A 326 -3.49 0.59 25.88
CA ARG A 326 -3.38 0.45 27.32
C ARG A 326 -4.77 0.47 27.95
N SER A 327 -4.97 -0.26 29.05
CA SER A 327 -6.23 -0.23 29.80
C SER A 327 -6.40 1.05 30.63
N ALA A 328 -5.29 1.69 31.02
CA ALA A 328 -5.24 2.95 31.75
C ALA A 328 -3.91 3.67 31.44
N VAL A 329 -3.87 4.99 31.65
CA VAL A 329 -2.68 5.82 31.37
C VAL A 329 -2.41 6.76 32.55
N TYR A 330 -1.23 6.60 33.15
CA TYR A 330 -0.76 7.43 34.26
C TYR A 330 0.47 8.23 33.86
N LEU A 331 0.45 9.55 34.09
CA LEU A 331 1.52 10.46 33.69
C LEU A 331 2.02 11.35 34.83
N LYS A 332 3.31 11.70 34.79
CA LYS A 332 3.95 12.75 35.60
C LYS A 332 4.86 13.60 34.72
N ALA A 333 4.99 14.89 35.01
CA ALA A 333 6.06 15.74 34.48
C ALA A 333 7.08 16.07 35.58
N ASP A 334 8.37 16.18 35.25
CA ASP A 334 9.41 16.59 36.21
C ASP A 334 9.49 18.11 36.44
N VAL A 335 8.84 18.87 35.57
CA VAL A 335 8.64 20.31 35.64
C VAL A 335 7.15 20.63 35.56
N ASP A 336 6.78 21.87 35.86
CA ASP A 336 5.40 22.32 35.63
C ASP A 336 5.04 22.14 34.15
N ALA A 337 3.77 21.84 33.88
CA ALA A 337 3.28 21.50 32.55
C ALA A 337 1.93 22.16 32.28
N SER A 338 1.62 22.34 31.01
CA SER A 338 0.28 22.71 30.54
C SER A 338 -0.41 21.46 30.01
N ILE A 339 -1.69 21.31 30.34
CA ILE A 339 -2.54 20.23 29.85
C ILE A 339 -3.69 20.82 29.05
N LYS A 340 -3.97 20.21 27.89
CA LYS A 340 -5.14 20.48 27.07
C LYS A 340 -6.03 19.25 27.00
N PHE A 341 -7.33 19.44 27.18
CA PHE A 341 -8.34 18.42 26.93
C PHE A 341 -9.58 19.10 26.32
N GLY A 342 -9.90 18.74 25.08
CA GLY A 342 -10.83 19.52 24.26
C GLY A 342 -10.36 20.98 24.12
N GLU A 343 -11.25 21.94 24.40
CA GLU A 343 -10.92 23.38 24.41
C GLU A 343 -10.29 23.85 25.73
N THR A 344 -10.26 23.02 26.77
CA THR A 344 -9.81 23.44 28.11
C THR A 344 -8.31 23.31 28.24
N VAL A 345 -7.65 24.40 28.65
CA VAL A 345 -6.22 24.44 28.97
C VAL A 345 -6.04 24.74 30.47
N SER A 346 -5.14 24.03 31.14
CA SER A 346 -4.88 24.19 32.57
C SER A 346 -3.42 23.89 32.94
N ASP A 347 -2.91 24.59 33.95
CA ASP A 347 -1.55 24.40 34.48
C ASP A 347 -1.51 23.25 35.49
N TYR A 348 -0.42 22.47 35.46
CA TYR A 348 -0.18 21.33 36.34
C TYR A 348 1.21 21.38 36.94
N ALA A 349 1.28 21.20 38.26
CA ALA A 349 2.54 21.26 39.00
C ALA A 349 3.39 20.00 38.80
N ALA A 350 4.70 20.19 38.74
CA ALA A 350 5.70 19.12 38.67
C ALA A 350 5.45 17.99 39.69
N GLY A 351 5.62 16.75 39.24
CA GLY A 351 5.51 15.54 40.08
C GLY A 351 4.08 15.07 40.39
N THR A 352 3.06 15.82 39.99
CA THR A 352 1.65 15.45 40.16
C THR A 352 1.32 14.23 39.29
N LEU A 353 0.79 13.15 39.91
CA LEU A 353 0.31 11.97 39.18
C LEU A 353 -1.04 12.28 38.55
N LEU A 354 -1.15 12.01 37.25
CA LEU A 354 -2.37 12.17 36.47
C LEU A 354 -2.89 10.78 36.09
N ASP A 355 -4.12 10.47 36.45
CA ASP A 355 -4.87 9.36 35.85
C ASP A 355 -5.69 9.91 34.69
N VAL A 356 -5.09 9.91 33.52
CA VAL A 356 -5.66 10.52 32.31
C VAL A 356 -6.90 9.76 31.84
N SER A 357 -6.96 8.46 32.13
CA SER A 357 -8.06 7.59 31.70
C SER A 357 -9.42 8.01 32.26
N THR A 358 -9.43 8.64 33.44
CA THR A 358 -10.64 9.11 34.13
C THR A 358 -11.30 10.34 33.51
N TRP A 359 -10.63 11.00 32.56
CA TRP A 359 -11.13 12.25 31.96
C TRP A 359 -12.01 12.01 30.74
N PHE A 360 -11.87 10.84 30.11
CA PHE A 360 -12.66 10.47 28.95
C PHE A 360 -14.03 9.95 29.41
N THR A 361 -15.10 10.62 28.97
CA THR A 361 -16.48 10.22 29.28
C THR A 361 -17.04 9.38 28.14
N GLU A 362 -17.29 9.97 26.98
CA GLU A 362 -17.81 9.28 25.77
C GLU A 362 -17.39 9.97 24.45
N ARG A 363 -16.46 10.95 24.46
CA ARG A 363 -16.13 11.81 23.30
C ARG A 363 -14.71 11.63 22.77
N ASP A 364 -14.59 11.89 21.46
CA ASP A 364 -13.40 11.95 20.59
C ASP A 364 -12.33 13.01 20.95
N ASP A 365 -12.31 13.50 22.18
CA ASP A 365 -11.35 14.53 22.59
C ASP A 365 -9.94 13.94 22.73
N THR A 366 -8.92 14.71 22.34
CA THR A 366 -7.51 14.36 22.56
C THR A 366 -7.02 15.06 23.83
N PHE A 367 -6.43 14.28 24.75
CA PHE A 367 -5.66 14.82 25.87
C PHE A 367 -4.23 15.11 25.41
N SER A 368 -3.66 16.25 25.78
CA SER A 368 -2.23 16.50 25.62
C SER A 368 -1.61 17.16 26.85
N ILE A 369 -0.37 16.81 27.14
CA ILE A 369 0.46 17.42 28.18
C ILE A 369 1.77 17.90 27.57
N GLN A 370 2.16 19.14 27.88
CA GLN A 370 3.36 19.81 27.39
C GLN A 370 4.14 20.39 28.58
N PRO A 371 5.41 19.98 28.82
CA PRO A 371 6.25 20.59 29.84
C PRO A 371 6.49 22.08 29.56
N ALA A 372 6.58 22.88 30.62
CA ALA A 372 6.80 24.33 30.53
C ALA A 372 8.23 24.71 30.08
N THR A 373 9.16 23.74 30.02
CA THR A 373 10.53 23.95 29.54
C THR A 373 10.87 22.89 28.49
N GLU A 374 11.69 23.25 27.50
CA GLU A 374 12.12 22.32 26.43
C GLU A 374 12.89 21.10 26.95
N THR A 375 13.56 21.24 28.10
CA THR A 375 14.31 20.15 28.75
C THR A 375 13.45 19.29 29.68
N GLY A 376 12.21 19.68 29.92
CA GLY A 376 11.28 18.95 30.78
C GLY A 376 10.91 17.59 30.18
N LYS A 377 10.61 16.63 31.04
CA LYS A 377 10.25 15.26 30.66
C LYS A 377 8.91 14.85 31.22
N ILE A 378 8.20 14.04 30.43
CA ILE A 378 6.96 13.36 30.81
C ILE A 378 7.25 11.89 31.02
N PHE A 379 6.77 11.32 32.10
CA PHE A 379 6.99 9.93 32.48
C PHE A 379 5.68 9.17 32.46
N LEU A 380 5.69 8.00 31.83
CA LEU A 380 4.70 6.95 32.09
C LEU A 380 4.92 6.39 33.49
N CYS A 381 3.82 6.19 34.21
CA CYS A 381 3.79 5.66 35.57
C CYS A 381 2.83 4.47 35.70
N ASP A 382 2.95 3.75 36.82
CA ASP A 382 1.90 2.85 37.31
C ASP A 382 0.82 3.62 38.11
N GLU A 383 -0.23 2.91 38.55
CA GLU A 383 -1.38 3.47 39.29
C GLU A 383 -0.98 4.14 40.62
N VAL A 384 0.10 3.68 41.26
CA VAL A 384 0.60 4.27 42.52
C VAL A 384 1.64 5.38 42.29
N GLY A 385 2.00 5.62 41.03
CA GLY A 385 2.86 6.70 40.59
C GLY A 385 4.36 6.38 40.53
N ASN A 386 4.76 5.10 40.49
CA ASN A 386 6.14 4.74 40.18
C ASN A 386 6.39 4.94 38.69
N THR A 387 7.53 5.54 38.35
CA THR A 387 7.96 5.72 36.97
C THR A 387 8.33 4.38 36.33
N ILE A 388 7.80 4.10 35.15
CA ILE A 388 8.08 2.89 34.35
C ILE A 388 8.78 3.20 33.01
N SER A 389 9.20 4.45 32.80
CA SER A 389 9.86 4.92 31.57
C SER A 389 11.07 5.81 31.88
N ASN A 390 11.97 6.01 30.90
CA ASN A 390 13.14 6.90 31.04
C ASN A 390 12.80 8.41 30.90
N GLY A 391 11.51 8.73 30.75
CA GLY A 391 10.99 10.07 30.51
C GLY A 391 11.13 10.51 29.06
N TYR A 392 10.08 11.14 28.53
CA TYR A 392 9.94 11.57 27.15
C TYR A 392 10.03 13.09 27.06
N SER A 393 10.85 13.59 26.14
CA SER A 393 10.90 15.00 25.78
C SER A 393 9.74 15.37 24.84
N GLY A 394 9.45 16.66 24.70
CA GLY A 394 8.31 17.12 23.91
C GLY A 394 6.98 16.97 24.64
N SER A 395 5.90 16.73 23.91
CA SER A 395 4.56 16.52 24.46
C SER A 395 4.15 15.05 24.43
N VAL A 396 3.17 14.70 25.26
CA VAL A 396 2.49 13.41 25.20
C VAL A 396 1.01 13.64 24.97
N GLU A 397 0.45 12.91 24.03
CA GLU A 397 -0.96 12.88 23.71
C GLU A 397 -1.55 11.52 24.10
N VAL A 398 -2.81 11.53 24.57
CA VAL A 398 -3.58 10.32 24.88
C VAL A 398 -4.90 10.38 24.13
N ARG A 399 -5.22 9.31 23.41
CA ARG A 399 -6.48 9.14 22.68
C ARG A 399 -7.22 7.92 23.19
N ARG A 400 -8.55 7.95 23.16
CA ARG A 400 -9.43 6.83 23.52
C ARG A 400 -9.96 6.15 22.25
N TYR A 401 -9.94 4.83 22.27
CA TYR A 401 -10.53 3.92 21.29
C TYR A 401 -11.40 2.90 22.02
N GLU A 402 -12.14 2.07 21.28
CA GLU A 402 -12.98 1.01 21.87
C GLU A 402 -12.14 -0.01 22.66
N GLU A 403 -10.95 -0.33 22.14
CA GLU A 403 -10.03 -1.33 22.71
C GLU A 403 -9.21 -0.80 23.90
N GLY A 404 -9.15 0.52 24.10
CA GLY A 404 -8.40 1.15 25.19
C GLY A 404 -7.82 2.51 24.82
N TYR A 405 -6.65 2.83 25.37
CA TYR A 405 -6.00 4.13 25.19
C TYR A 405 -4.68 3.99 24.44
N THR A 406 -4.45 4.84 23.44
CA THR A 406 -3.13 4.98 22.80
C THR A 406 -2.40 6.17 23.41
N VAL A 407 -1.08 6.09 23.40
CA VAL A 407 -0.20 7.16 23.90
C VAL A 407 0.79 7.53 22.79
N VAL A 408 0.81 8.79 22.40
CA VAL A 408 1.70 9.29 21.34
C VAL A 408 2.62 10.34 21.94
N ASN A 409 3.93 10.18 21.76
CA ASN A 409 4.90 11.21 22.07
C ASN A 409 5.23 12.03 20.82
N SER A 410 4.96 13.33 20.86
CA SER A 410 5.35 14.28 19.81
C SER A 410 6.60 15.04 20.25
N VAL A 411 7.67 14.92 19.48
CA VAL A 411 9.01 15.38 19.88
C VAL A 411 9.76 15.95 18.67
N PRO A 412 10.59 17.01 18.84
CA PRO A 412 11.40 17.52 17.76
C PRO A 412 12.29 16.44 17.14
N PHE A 413 12.41 16.44 15.82
CA PHE A 413 13.00 15.33 15.07
C PHE A 413 14.45 15.01 15.49
N GLU A 414 15.28 16.04 15.70
CA GLU A 414 16.66 15.85 16.17
C GLU A 414 16.71 15.39 17.64
N THR A 415 15.77 15.83 18.48
CA THR A 415 15.67 15.37 19.88
C THR A 415 15.30 13.89 19.94
N TYR A 416 14.40 13.43 19.07
CA TYR A 416 14.08 12.00 18.92
C TYR A 416 15.33 11.16 18.67
N LEU A 417 16.19 11.58 17.74
CA LEU A 417 17.43 10.86 17.42
C LEU A 417 18.38 10.73 18.61
N THR A 418 18.38 11.71 19.53
CA THR A 418 19.20 11.61 20.75
C THR A 418 18.76 10.46 21.67
N ALA A 419 17.52 9.99 21.56
CA ALA A 419 16.99 8.84 22.30
C ALA A 419 17.03 7.53 21.48
N VAL A 420 17.04 7.59 20.14
CA VAL A 420 17.20 6.41 19.28
C VAL A 420 18.64 5.90 19.28
N VAL A 421 19.61 6.77 18.98
CA VAL A 421 21.03 6.37 18.85
C VAL A 421 21.54 5.56 20.06
N PRO A 422 21.34 5.99 21.33
CA PRO A 422 21.78 5.19 22.48
C PRO A 422 20.95 3.92 22.72
N SER A 423 19.70 3.88 22.23
CA SER A 423 18.83 2.71 22.34
C SER A 423 19.18 1.63 21.30
N GLU A 424 19.75 2.04 20.17
CA GLU A 424 20.22 1.17 19.09
C GLU A 424 21.67 0.73 19.27
N MET A 425 22.55 1.66 19.66
CA MET A 425 23.99 1.40 19.84
C MET A 425 24.47 1.80 21.23
N PRO A 426 25.28 0.95 21.89
CA PRO A 426 25.85 1.29 23.19
C PRO A 426 26.67 2.59 23.12
N SER A 427 26.49 3.47 24.10
CA SER A 427 27.24 4.74 24.16
C SER A 427 28.76 4.59 24.32
N THR A 428 29.25 3.38 24.57
CA THR A 428 30.68 3.03 24.63
C THR A 428 31.31 2.82 23.25
N TYR A 429 30.51 2.83 22.17
CA TYR A 429 31.01 2.63 20.82
C TYR A 429 31.78 3.86 20.33
N GLU A 430 32.61 3.66 19.30
CA GLU A 430 33.38 4.74 18.71
C GLU A 430 32.47 5.85 18.16
N LYS A 431 32.90 7.10 18.31
CA LYS A 431 32.11 8.27 17.92
C LYS A 431 31.68 8.25 16.45
N GLU A 432 32.56 7.81 15.56
CA GLU A 432 32.28 7.72 14.12
C GLU A 432 31.22 6.64 13.79
N ALA A 433 31.14 5.57 14.60
CA ALA A 433 30.07 4.58 14.46
C ALA A 433 28.71 5.14 14.95
N LEU A 434 28.71 5.91 16.05
CA LEU A 434 27.51 6.59 16.53
C LEU A 434 27.00 7.65 15.54
N LYS A 435 27.91 8.35 14.84
CA LYS A 435 27.56 9.27 13.74
C LYS A 435 26.92 8.55 12.56
N ALA A 436 27.51 7.42 12.15
CA ALA A 436 26.92 6.61 11.07
C ALA A 436 25.51 6.14 11.44
N GLN A 437 25.30 5.74 12.70
CA GLN A 437 23.97 5.39 13.20
C GLN A 437 23.00 6.57 13.23
N ALA A 438 23.45 7.77 13.60
CA ALA A 438 22.60 8.96 13.60
C ALA A 438 22.08 9.27 12.19
N VAL A 439 22.94 9.22 11.17
CA VAL A 439 22.57 9.45 9.77
C VAL A 439 21.65 8.33 9.24
N CYS A 440 21.94 7.07 9.54
CA CYS A 440 21.03 5.96 9.20
C CYS A 440 19.66 6.14 9.84
N ALA A 441 19.64 6.41 11.15
CA ALA A 441 18.41 6.56 11.90
C ALA A 441 17.57 7.75 11.40
N ARG A 442 18.21 8.87 11.05
CA ARG A 442 17.55 10.04 10.46
C ARG A 442 16.94 9.73 9.10
N SER A 443 17.70 9.11 8.21
CA SER A 443 17.23 8.76 6.85
C SER A 443 16.04 7.78 6.93
N TYR A 444 16.15 6.76 7.78
CA TYR A 444 15.06 5.82 8.02
C TYR A 444 13.82 6.52 8.60
N ALA A 445 13.97 7.28 9.69
CA ALA A 445 12.86 7.95 10.35
C ALA A 445 12.15 8.96 9.45
N TYR A 446 12.90 9.64 8.56
CA TYR A 446 12.32 10.52 7.54
C TYR A 446 11.38 9.75 6.60
N ILE A 447 11.81 8.61 6.05
CA ILE A 447 10.97 7.80 5.16
C ILE A 447 9.69 7.31 5.86
N GLN A 448 9.80 6.85 7.11
CA GLN A 448 8.62 6.40 7.85
C GLN A 448 7.68 7.56 8.20
N LEU A 449 8.23 8.74 8.46
CA LEU A 449 7.46 9.97 8.68
C LEU A 449 6.70 10.38 7.43
N MET A 450 7.30 10.27 6.25
CA MET A 450 6.63 10.55 4.98
C MET A 450 5.51 9.56 4.65
N ARG A 451 5.64 8.28 5.06
CA ARG A 451 4.59 7.26 4.87
C ARG A 451 3.44 7.39 5.87
N ALA A 452 3.78 7.65 7.13
CA ALA A 452 2.83 7.76 8.26
C ALA A 452 1.87 6.56 8.39
N ASP A 453 2.40 5.33 8.34
CA ASP A 453 1.61 4.08 8.42
C ASP A 453 0.70 3.95 9.66
N LEU A 454 0.95 4.75 10.69
CA LEU A 454 0.18 4.78 11.94
C LEU A 454 -0.69 6.05 12.08
N ALA A 455 -1.02 6.71 10.96
CA ALA A 455 -1.79 7.95 10.96
C ALA A 455 -3.16 7.83 11.63
N ALA A 456 -3.84 6.67 11.56
CA ALA A 456 -5.08 6.40 12.28
C ALA A 456 -4.94 6.50 13.81
N PHE A 457 -3.71 6.33 14.33
CA PHE A 457 -3.36 6.52 15.73
C PHE A 457 -2.73 7.89 16.03
N GLY A 458 -2.65 8.76 15.02
CA GLY A 458 -2.00 10.06 15.09
C GLY A 458 -0.48 9.98 15.26
N ALA A 459 0.15 8.91 14.77
CA ALA A 459 1.58 8.66 14.89
C ALA A 459 2.23 8.34 13.54
N HIS A 460 3.55 8.52 13.44
CA HIS A 460 4.34 8.10 12.27
C HIS A 460 4.86 6.67 12.44
N ILE A 461 5.37 6.37 13.63
CA ILE A 461 6.09 5.12 13.96
C ILE A 461 5.75 4.66 15.38
N ASN A 462 6.18 3.45 15.76
CA ASN A 462 6.13 2.98 17.15
C ASN A 462 7.54 2.80 17.75
N ASP A 463 7.60 2.58 19.07
CA ASP A 463 8.86 2.51 19.84
C ASP A 463 9.53 1.12 19.88
N SER A 464 9.16 0.21 18.96
CA SER A 464 9.69 -1.15 18.86
C SER A 464 10.68 -1.35 17.72
N THR A 465 11.29 -2.54 17.68
CA THR A 465 12.16 -3.00 16.58
C THR A 465 11.44 -3.14 15.24
N SER A 466 10.12 -2.98 15.17
CA SER A 466 9.39 -2.91 13.90
C SER A 466 9.71 -1.62 13.13
N TYR A 467 10.18 -0.59 13.86
CA TYR A 467 10.74 0.63 13.31
C TYR A 467 12.14 0.83 13.91
N GLN A 468 12.24 1.59 15.00
CA GLN A 468 13.49 1.85 15.69
C GLN A 468 13.27 1.79 17.19
N VAL A 469 14.27 1.26 17.90
CA VAL A 469 14.22 1.22 19.36
C VAL A 469 14.29 2.65 19.88
N TYR A 470 13.24 3.08 20.58
CA TYR A 470 13.12 4.45 21.06
C TYR A 470 13.07 4.51 22.60
N ASN A 471 13.92 5.36 23.18
CA ASN A 471 13.97 5.69 24.60
C ASN A 471 14.14 4.49 25.57
N LYS A 472 14.84 3.43 25.15
CA LYS A 472 15.15 2.26 26.00
C LYS A 472 16.49 2.39 26.73
N ALA A 473 17.35 3.31 26.33
CA ALA A 473 18.58 3.67 27.03
C ALA A 473 18.72 5.18 27.19
N GLU A 474 19.29 5.62 28.31
CA GLU A 474 19.59 7.04 28.52
C GLU A 474 20.69 7.55 27.58
N ALA A 475 20.50 8.74 27.04
CA ALA A 475 21.48 9.37 26.16
C ALA A 475 22.75 9.78 26.91
N GLY A 476 23.89 9.25 26.47
CA GLY A 476 25.23 9.69 26.87
C GLY A 476 25.70 10.92 26.09
N GLU A 477 26.78 11.54 26.55
CA GLU A 477 27.37 12.72 25.88
C GLU A 477 27.83 12.40 24.45
N ALA A 478 28.44 11.24 24.24
CA ALA A 478 28.96 10.83 22.93
C ALA A 478 27.83 10.66 21.88
N SER A 479 26.70 10.06 22.27
CA SER A 479 25.56 9.89 21.35
C SER A 479 24.88 11.21 21.03
N ARG A 480 24.74 12.13 22.00
CA ARG A 480 24.22 13.49 21.74
C ARG A 480 25.11 14.26 20.78
N GLN A 481 26.43 14.23 21.00
CA GLN A 481 27.38 14.89 20.10
C GLN A 481 27.36 14.28 18.68
N ALA A 482 27.20 12.96 18.57
CA ALA A 482 27.10 12.31 17.26
C ALA A 482 25.88 12.77 16.46
N VAL A 483 24.72 12.92 17.12
CA VAL A 483 23.50 13.46 16.50
C VAL A 483 23.71 14.91 16.08
N GLU A 484 24.25 15.76 16.96
CA GLU A 484 24.47 17.18 16.67
C GLU A 484 25.51 17.40 15.54
N GLU A 485 26.60 16.64 15.54
CA GLU A 485 27.66 16.76 14.51
C GLU A 485 27.22 16.24 13.13
N THR A 486 26.12 15.50 13.05
CA THR A 486 25.52 14.99 11.81
C THR A 486 24.12 15.56 11.57
N LYS A 487 23.79 16.67 12.25
CA LYS A 487 22.47 17.28 12.21
C LYS A 487 22.05 17.53 10.77
N HIS A 488 20.81 17.15 10.44
CA HIS A 488 20.24 17.23 9.10
C HIS A 488 20.92 16.38 8.01
N GLU A 489 22.00 15.65 8.28
CA GLU A 489 22.58 14.77 7.24
C GLU A 489 21.74 13.50 7.08
N VAL A 490 21.36 13.23 5.83
CA VAL A 490 20.63 12.03 5.37
C VAL A 490 21.36 11.38 4.20
N MET A 491 21.09 10.10 3.96
CA MET A 491 21.59 9.38 2.79
C MET A 491 20.59 9.41 1.65
N THR A 492 21.09 9.62 0.44
CA THR A 492 20.29 9.61 -0.78
C THR A 492 20.84 8.64 -1.82
N TYR A 493 19.96 8.08 -2.66
CA TYR A 493 20.27 7.25 -3.81
C TYR A 493 19.35 7.70 -4.95
N ALA A 494 19.91 7.97 -6.14
CA ALA A 494 19.17 8.57 -7.25
C ALA A 494 18.39 9.85 -6.82
N ASP A 495 19.05 10.71 -6.03
CA ASP A 495 18.51 11.96 -5.47
C ASP A 495 17.31 11.82 -4.52
N GLU A 496 16.88 10.60 -4.18
CA GLU A 496 15.83 10.34 -3.18
C GLU A 496 16.45 9.89 -1.86
N VAL A 497 15.84 10.27 -0.72
CA VAL A 497 16.29 9.78 0.60
C VAL A 497 16.06 8.27 0.67
N ILE A 498 17.06 7.53 1.16
CA ILE A 498 16.95 6.07 1.24
C ILE A 498 16.36 5.59 2.55
N GLU A 499 15.67 4.45 2.49
CA GLU A 499 15.33 3.68 3.68
C GLU A 499 16.59 2.96 4.19
N ALA A 500 17.27 3.59 5.15
CA ALA A 500 18.58 3.20 5.64
C ALA A 500 18.51 2.10 6.71
N TYR A 501 18.35 0.85 6.28
CA TYR A 501 18.25 -0.29 7.20
C TYR A 501 19.58 -0.64 7.87
N TYR A 502 19.50 -1.04 9.14
CA TYR A 502 20.65 -1.46 9.92
C TYR A 502 20.27 -2.60 10.86
N PHE A 503 21.26 -3.40 11.25
CA PHE A 503 21.06 -4.58 12.09
C PHE A 503 22.25 -4.81 13.01
N SER A 504 22.14 -5.71 13.99
CA SER A 504 23.14 -5.82 15.05
C SER A 504 24.48 -6.35 14.57
N THR A 505 24.51 -7.56 14.02
CA THR A 505 25.77 -8.29 13.75
C THR A 505 25.64 -9.11 12.48
N SER A 506 26.62 -9.03 11.58
CA SER A 506 26.68 -9.93 10.42
C SER A 506 27.30 -11.28 10.77
N MET A 507 27.13 -12.25 9.87
CA MET A 507 27.88 -13.51 9.90
C MET A 507 29.23 -13.40 9.17
N GLY A 508 29.64 -12.19 8.79
CA GLY A 508 30.80 -11.89 7.95
C GLY A 508 30.44 -11.27 6.60
N TYR A 509 29.15 -11.28 6.24
CA TYR A 509 28.62 -10.60 5.06
C TYR A 509 27.28 -9.91 5.37
N THR A 510 27.03 -8.76 4.75
CA THR A 510 25.66 -8.24 4.58
C THR A 510 24.96 -8.96 3.44
N ASP A 511 23.63 -8.90 3.43
CA ASP A 511 22.81 -9.45 2.35
C ASP A 511 22.24 -8.34 1.44
N THR A 512 21.50 -8.77 0.43
CA THR A 512 20.74 -7.91 -0.49
C THR A 512 19.24 -7.99 -0.18
N ALA A 513 18.45 -7.04 -0.69
CA ALA A 513 17.01 -6.99 -0.47
C ALA A 513 16.24 -8.26 -0.89
N GLU A 514 16.85 -9.18 -1.66
CA GLU A 514 16.29 -10.50 -1.98
C GLU A 514 15.77 -11.25 -0.75
N VAL A 515 16.40 -11.08 0.41
CA VAL A 515 15.99 -11.74 1.67
C VAL A 515 14.61 -11.32 2.17
N TRP A 516 14.01 -10.26 1.63
CA TRP A 516 12.64 -9.83 1.93
C TRP A 516 11.63 -10.19 0.85
N ASN A 517 12.08 -10.78 -0.27
CA ASN A 517 11.22 -11.10 -1.41
C ASN A 517 10.41 -9.88 -1.90
N PRO A 518 11.03 -8.70 -2.16
CA PRO A 518 10.30 -7.52 -2.62
C PRO A 518 9.77 -7.72 -4.05
N GLU A 519 8.68 -7.03 -4.38
CA GLU A 519 8.16 -6.98 -5.76
C GLU A 519 9.11 -6.22 -6.69
N GLU A 520 9.67 -5.12 -6.20
CA GLU A 520 10.58 -4.26 -6.95
C GLU A 520 11.96 -4.21 -6.30
N MET A 521 12.93 -4.90 -6.91
CA MET A 521 14.31 -4.93 -6.41
C MET A 521 15.08 -3.63 -6.67
N ASP A 522 14.73 -2.89 -7.71
CA ASP A 522 15.48 -1.71 -8.17
C ASP A 522 15.45 -0.56 -7.15
N HIS A 523 14.38 -0.46 -6.35
CA HIS A 523 14.26 0.51 -5.26
C HIS A 523 15.39 0.36 -4.23
N TYR A 524 15.92 -0.86 -4.05
CA TYR A 524 16.96 -1.19 -3.08
C TYR A 524 18.35 -1.28 -3.70
N GLY A 525 18.60 -0.58 -4.82
CA GLY A 525 19.86 -0.61 -5.56
C GLY A 525 21.11 -0.37 -4.69
N TYR A 526 20.97 0.43 -3.63
CA TYR A 526 22.03 0.77 -2.66
C TYR A 526 22.35 -0.35 -1.64
N LEU A 527 21.47 -1.35 -1.47
CA LEU A 527 21.68 -2.49 -0.56
C LEU A 527 22.39 -3.63 -1.28
N LYS A 528 23.72 -3.65 -1.18
CA LYS A 528 24.57 -4.69 -1.78
C LYS A 528 25.21 -5.58 -0.70
N LYS A 529 25.60 -6.79 -1.12
CA LYS A 529 26.48 -7.66 -0.36
C LYS A 529 27.82 -6.97 -0.09
N VAL A 530 28.24 -6.95 1.17
CA VAL A 530 29.51 -6.39 1.62
C VAL A 530 30.19 -7.39 2.55
N CYS A 531 31.49 -7.62 2.36
CA CYS A 531 32.29 -8.51 3.20
C CYS A 531 32.83 -7.76 4.42
N LEU A 532 32.54 -8.26 5.63
CA LEU A 532 33.10 -7.77 6.90
C LEU A 532 34.24 -8.64 7.43
N ASN A 533 34.59 -9.72 6.74
CA ASN A 533 35.75 -10.54 7.06
C ASN A 533 37.06 -9.87 6.61
N THR A 534 38.15 -10.26 7.27
CA THR A 534 39.51 -9.81 6.98
C THR A 534 40.43 -11.03 6.76
N PRO A 535 41.14 -11.12 5.61
CA PRO A 535 41.07 -10.23 4.45
C PRO A 535 39.70 -10.27 3.77
N GLU A 536 39.38 -9.23 3.00
CA GLU A 536 38.15 -9.17 2.21
C GLU A 536 38.12 -10.31 1.18
N THR A 537 36.99 -11.00 1.10
CA THR A 537 36.77 -12.09 0.16
C THR A 537 35.37 -11.98 -0.44
N ASP A 538 35.21 -12.24 -1.73
CA ASP A 538 33.89 -12.36 -2.35
C ASP A 538 33.55 -13.84 -2.57
N LEU A 539 33.14 -14.51 -1.49
CA LEU A 539 32.75 -15.92 -1.52
C LEU A 539 31.27 -16.05 -1.86
N ASP A 540 30.92 -16.83 -2.87
CA ASP A 540 29.53 -17.19 -3.16
C ASP A 540 29.05 -18.28 -2.19
N LEU A 541 28.07 -17.94 -1.36
CA LEU A 541 27.48 -18.80 -0.33
C LEU A 541 26.09 -19.32 -0.69
N SER A 542 25.70 -19.25 -1.97
CA SER A 542 24.40 -19.73 -2.44
C SER A 542 24.24 -21.26 -2.40
N ASP A 543 25.35 -22.01 -2.42
CA ASP A 543 25.35 -23.47 -2.29
C ASP A 543 25.32 -23.92 -0.82
N GLU A 544 24.41 -24.84 -0.47
CA GLU A 544 24.20 -25.31 0.91
C GLU A 544 25.47 -25.90 1.53
N LYS A 545 26.21 -26.71 0.77
CA LYS A 545 27.42 -27.37 1.29
C LYS A 545 28.49 -26.32 1.57
N THR A 546 28.70 -25.40 0.64
CA THR A 546 29.65 -24.30 0.76
C THR A 546 29.32 -23.41 1.96
N PHE A 547 28.04 -23.06 2.13
CA PHE A 547 27.56 -22.31 3.29
C PHE A 547 27.78 -23.07 4.61
N SER A 548 27.40 -24.35 4.66
CA SER A 548 27.56 -25.21 5.84
C SER A 548 29.03 -25.29 6.28
N ASP A 549 29.95 -25.46 5.33
CA ASP A 549 31.39 -25.49 5.61
C ASP A 549 31.89 -24.11 6.10
N TYR A 550 31.44 -23.02 5.48
CA TYR A 550 31.77 -21.64 5.86
C TYR A 550 31.30 -21.28 7.28
N ILE A 551 30.02 -21.52 7.60
CA ILE A 551 29.44 -21.05 8.85
C ILE A 551 30.05 -21.76 10.07
N ARG A 552 30.61 -22.96 9.88
CA ARG A 552 31.31 -23.74 10.92
C ARG A 552 32.80 -23.41 11.03
N THR A 553 33.33 -22.64 10.08
CA THR A 553 34.74 -22.26 10.06
C THR A 553 34.92 -20.91 10.77
N PRO A 554 35.90 -20.78 11.68
CA PRO A 554 36.24 -19.49 12.28
C PRO A 554 36.80 -18.52 11.24
N HIS A 555 36.34 -17.27 11.28
CA HIS A 555 36.83 -16.17 10.46
C HIS A 555 37.11 -14.95 11.34
N THR A 556 38.07 -14.13 10.95
CA THR A 556 38.36 -12.84 11.58
C THR A 556 37.72 -11.72 10.77
N GLY A 557 37.19 -10.69 11.44
CA GLY A 557 36.49 -9.60 10.77
C GLY A 557 36.07 -8.52 11.75
N PHE A 558 35.32 -7.54 11.24
CA PHE A 558 34.84 -6.43 12.06
C PHE A 558 33.73 -6.85 13.05
N ASP A 559 33.00 -7.92 12.74
CA ASP A 559 31.98 -8.53 13.61
C ASP A 559 32.49 -9.75 14.40
N SER A 560 33.69 -10.27 14.12
CA SER A 560 34.06 -11.64 14.54
C SER A 560 34.17 -11.86 16.04
N GLU A 561 34.32 -10.80 16.83
CA GLU A 561 34.43 -10.87 18.29
C GLU A 561 33.07 -10.76 19.00
N ILE A 562 31.99 -10.54 18.26
CA ILE A 562 30.65 -10.39 18.82
C ILE A 562 30.03 -11.76 19.06
N LYS A 563 29.38 -11.95 20.21
CA LYS A 563 28.80 -13.25 20.59
C LYS A 563 27.82 -13.83 19.56
N TYR A 564 27.12 -12.96 18.83
CA TYR A 564 26.15 -13.35 17.81
C TYR A 564 26.79 -13.72 16.46
N TYR A 565 28.09 -13.47 16.25
CA TYR A 565 28.77 -13.72 14.98
C TYR A 565 28.64 -15.18 14.53
N ARG A 566 28.68 -16.12 15.49
CA ARG A 566 28.38 -17.54 15.30
C ARG A 566 27.51 -18.05 16.44
N TRP A 567 26.66 -19.02 16.12
CA TRP A 567 25.88 -19.74 17.10
C TRP A 567 25.51 -21.13 16.59
N THR A 568 25.24 -22.02 17.53
CA THR A 568 24.75 -23.38 17.27
C THR A 568 23.47 -23.60 18.06
N ALA A 569 22.51 -24.33 17.50
CA ALA A 569 21.25 -24.59 18.18
C ALA A 569 20.76 -26.02 17.91
N GLN A 570 19.95 -26.55 18.82
CA GLN A 570 19.19 -27.78 18.58
C GLN A 570 17.74 -27.41 18.28
N ALA A 571 17.17 -28.06 17.27
CA ALA A 571 15.78 -27.88 16.89
C ALA A 571 15.04 -29.21 16.81
N ASP A 572 13.86 -29.28 17.43
CA ASP A 572 12.96 -30.43 17.42
C ASP A 572 11.55 -29.95 17.04
N PHE A 573 11.04 -30.47 15.93
CA PHE A 573 9.73 -30.11 15.37
C PHE A 573 8.63 -31.13 15.69
N HIS A 574 8.91 -32.19 16.45
CA HIS A 574 7.89 -33.18 16.80
C HIS A 574 6.74 -32.56 17.60
N GLY A 575 5.51 -32.81 17.16
CA GLY A 575 4.31 -32.38 17.87
C GLY A 575 4.09 -30.87 17.84
N LYS A 576 4.74 -30.15 16.91
CA LYS A 576 4.62 -28.70 16.72
C LYS A 576 3.80 -28.31 15.48
N GLU A 577 3.10 -29.26 14.87
CA GLU A 577 2.42 -29.09 13.60
C GLU A 577 1.33 -28.00 13.67
N ASP A 578 0.59 -27.96 14.77
CA ASP A 578 -0.47 -26.97 14.99
C ASP A 578 0.12 -25.55 15.15
N GLU A 579 1.21 -25.38 15.90
CA GLU A 579 1.86 -24.07 16.03
C GLU A 579 2.53 -23.62 14.73
N ILE A 580 3.16 -24.54 13.97
CA ILE A 580 3.71 -24.24 12.65
C ILE A 580 2.58 -23.78 11.72
N ARG A 581 1.48 -24.54 11.65
CA ARG A 581 0.29 -24.19 10.85
C ARG A 581 -0.24 -22.81 11.21
N GLN A 582 -0.40 -22.52 12.50
CA GLN A 582 -0.88 -21.21 12.96
C GLN A 582 0.06 -20.07 12.52
N ILE A 583 1.38 -20.28 12.60
CA ILE A 583 2.36 -19.30 12.08
C ILE A 583 2.15 -19.13 10.58
N LEU A 584 2.12 -20.21 9.80
CA LEU A 584 2.03 -20.16 8.34
C LEU A 584 0.73 -19.52 7.85
N GLU A 585 -0.41 -19.87 8.44
CA GLU A 585 -1.73 -19.28 8.11
C GLU A 585 -1.77 -17.79 8.44
N ASN A 586 -1.28 -17.37 9.61
CA ASN A 586 -1.19 -15.95 9.98
C ASN A 586 -0.26 -15.17 9.04
N ARG A 587 0.87 -15.75 8.66
CA ARG A 587 1.82 -15.10 7.74
C ARG A 587 1.29 -15.06 6.31
N HIS A 588 0.59 -16.10 5.87
CA HIS A 588 -0.10 -16.12 4.57
C HIS A 588 -1.20 -15.05 4.52
N SER A 589 -2.02 -14.90 5.57
CA SER A 589 -3.08 -13.87 5.59
C SER A 589 -2.53 -12.43 5.54
N ILE A 590 -1.30 -12.22 6.00
CA ILE A 590 -0.63 -10.90 5.94
C ILE A 590 0.05 -10.68 4.58
N SER A 591 0.64 -11.72 4.00
CA SER A 591 1.35 -11.62 2.72
C SER A 591 1.36 -13.00 2.03
N PRO A 592 0.34 -13.31 1.20
CA PRO A 592 0.21 -14.61 0.55
C PRO A 592 1.44 -15.00 -0.27
N ARG A 593 2.07 -14.03 -0.94
CA ARG A 593 3.30 -14.21 -1.72
C ARG A 593 4.50 -14.74 -0.92
N ASN A 594 4.49 -14.61 0.40
CA ASN A 594 5.59 -15.01 1.26
C ASN A 594 5.40 -16.38 1.94
N VAL A 595 4.21 -16.98 1.82
CA VAL A 595 3.92 -18.34 2.29
C VAL A 595 2.99 -18.99 1.27
N ILE A 596 3.52 -19.88 0.45
CA ILE A 596 2.75 -20.50 -0.64
C ILE A 596 2.55 -21.99 -0.36
N TYR A 597 1.31 -22.46 -0.50
CA TYR A 597 0.94 -23.85 -0.30
C TYR A 597 0.89 -24.58 -1.64
N TYR A 598 1.39 -25.81 -1.66
CA TYR A 598 1.39 -26.67 -2.84
C TYR A 598 0.82 -28.04 -2.50
N GLU A 599 0.19 -28.68 -3.49
CA GLU A 599 -0.10 -30.11 -3.45
C GLU A 599 1.20 -30.93 -3.29
N SER A 600 1.07 -32.20 -2.89
CA SER A 600 2.21 -33.10 -2.64
C SER A 600 3.23 -33.22 -3.79
N ASP A 601 2.84 -32.95 -5.04
CA ASP A 601 3.72 -33.01 -6.20
C ASP A 601 4.53 -31.72 -6.43
N GLY A 602 4.24 -30.65 -5.68
CA GLY A 602 4.89 -29.34 -5.74
C GLY A 602 4.61 -28.55 -7.02
N LYS A 603 3.62 -28.94 -7.82
CA LYS A 603 3.33 -28.30 -9.13
C LYS A 603 2.13 -27.37 -9.09
N ASN A 604 1.10 -27.74 -8.34
CA ASN A 604 -0.13 -26.97 -8.24
C ASN A 604 -0.17 -26.27 -6.89
N GLU A 605 -0.43 -24.96 -6.91
CA GLU A 605 -0.73 -24.19 -5.70
C GLU A 605 -2.12 -24.56 -5.18
N THR A 606 -2.29 -24.42 -3.87
CA THR A 606 -3.58 -24.64 -3.20
C THR A 606 -3.84 -23.51 -2.22
N ASP A 607 -5.10 -23.22 -1.93
CA ASP A 607 -5.50 -22.12 -1.06
C ASP A 607 -5.44 -22.50 0.43
N SER A 608 -5.23 -23.78 0.76
CA SER A 608 -5.27 -24.25 2.15
C SER A 608 -4.30 -25.40 2.43
N MET A 609 -3.72 -25.39 3.63
CA MET A 609 -2.92 -26.48 4.18
C MET A 609 -3.70 -27.39 5.14
N ALA A 610 -5.04 -27.26 5.25
CA ALA A 610 -5.89 -27.99 6.20
C ALA A 610 -5.59 -29.50 6.24
N ASP A 611 -5.49 -30.13 5.06
CA ASP A 611 -5.36 -31.57 4.90
C ASP A 611 -3.92 -32.07 4.73
N PHE A 612 -2.90 -31.24 4.98
CA PHE A 612 -1.50 -31.58 4.68
C PHE A 612 -0.94 -32.74 5.52
N GLY A 613 -1.53 -33.04 6.67
CA GLY A 613 -1.10 -34.14 7.54
C GLY A 613 0.16 -33.82 8.35
N MET A 614 0.95 -34.85 8.64
CA MET A 614 2.15 -34.72 9.47
C MET A 614 3.32 -34.07 8.71
N LEU A 615 4.16 -33.32 9.44
CA LEU A 615 5.41 -32.79 8.90
C LEU A 615 6.42 -33.92 8.67
N GLU A 616 6.95 -34.03 7.46
CA GLU A 616 7.94 -35.04 7.08
C GLU A 616 9.37 -34.48 7.04
N GLY A 617 9.52 -33.17 6.83
CA GLY A 617 10.83 -32.54 6.82
C GLY A 617 10.85 -31.06 6.49
N ILE A 618 11.99 -30.45 6.79
CA ILE A 618 12.30 -29.04 6.53
C ILE A 618 13.64 -29.00 5.81
N GLU A 619 13.69 -28.30 4.69
CA GLU A 619 14.94 -28.12 3.94
C GLU A 619 15.08 -26.73 3.33
N VAL A 620 16.33 -26.36 3.06
CA VAL A 620 16.69 -25.13 2.37
C VAL A 620 16.65 -25.38 0.87
N GLU A 621 15.77 -24.67 0.16
CA GLU A 621 15.63 -24.79 -1.29
C GLU A 621 16.52 -23.78 -2.03
N LYS A 622 16.66 -22.57 -1.49
CA LYS A 622 17.45 -21.49 -2.10
C LYS A 622 18.12 -20.60 -1.05
N ARG A 623 19.34 -20.15 -1.35
CA ARG A 623 20.10 -19.15 -0.57
C ARG A 623 20.51 -17.95 -1.41
N SER A 624 20.76 -16.85 -0.73
CA SER A 624 21.44 -15.68 -1.30
C SER A 624 22.93 -15.97 -1.49
N THR A 625 23.61 -15.14 -2.28
CA THR A 625 25.07 -15.22 -2.43
C THR A 625 25.83 -14.86 -1.14
N SER A 626 25.15 -14.29 -0.15
CA SER A 626 25.66 -14.03 1.21
C SER A 626 25.34 -15.16 2.20
N GLY A 627 24.50 -16.12 1.82
CA GLY A 627 24.24 -17.34 2.58
C GLY A 627 22.96 -17.34 3.41
N SER A 628 22.15 -16.28 3.39
CA SER A 628 20.82 -16.31 4.01
C SER A 628 19.88 -17.21 3.22
N ILE A 629 18.97 -17.89 3.92
CA ILE A 629 17.92 -18.68 3.26
C ILE A 629 16.93 -17.71 2.59
N LEU A 630 16.69 -17.91 1.28
CA LEU A 630 15.67 -17.19 0.51
C LEU A 630 14.36 -17.98 0.41
N THR A 631 14.46 -19.32 0.40
CA THR A 631 13.32 -20.22 0.32
C THR A 631 13.53 -21.42 1.24
N LEU A 632 12.64 -21.56 2.22
CA LEU A 632 12.54 -22.72 3.09
C LEU A 632 11.36 -23.58 2.64
N ARG A 633 11.58 -24.88 2.46
CA ARG A 633 10.53 -25.84 2.12
C ARG A 633 10.18 -26.70 3.33
N LEU A 634 8.90 -26.76 3.66
CA LEU A 634 8.33 -27.70 4.62
C LEU A 634 7.54 -28.75 3.85
N SER A 635 7.87 -30.02 4.01
CA SER A 635 7.19 -31.14 3.34
C SER A 635 6.28 -31.85 4.33
N TYR A 636 5.06 -32.16 3.90
CA TYR A 636 4.03 -32.86 4.67
C TYR A 636 3.51 -34.07 3.89
N GLU A 637 2.79 -34.97 4.55
CA GLU A 637 2.25 -36.21 3.96
C GLU A 637 1.41 -35.98 2.68
N HIS A 638 0.68 -34.85 2.61
CA HIS A 638 -0.25 -34.55 1.52
C HIS A 638 -0.02 -33.18 0.86
N GLY A 639 1.08 -32.50 1.18
CA GLY A 639 1.36 -31.16 0.64
C GLY A 639 2.74 -30.65 1.01
N MET A 640 3.06 -29.46 0.53
CA MET A 640 4.27 -28.75 0.96
C MET A 640 4.04 -27.25 1.02
N VAL A 641 4.86 -26.56 1.81
CA VAL A 641 4.81 -25.12 1.98
C VAL A 641 6.17 -24.52 1.63
N LYS A 642 6.18 -23.49 0.79
CA LYS A 642 7.36 -22.66 0.56
C LYS A 642 7.23 -21.36 1.35
N VAL A 643 8.24 -21.08 2.17
CA VAL A 643 8.31 -19.89 3.01
C VAL A 643 9.42 -18.99 2.52
N PHE A 644 9.07 -17.73 2.26
CA PHE A 644 9.96 -16.65 1.82
C PHE A 644 10.04 -15.57 2.91
N SER A 645 10.97 -14.63 2.72
CA SER A 645 11.35 -13.60 3.68
C SER A 645 12.07 -14.15 4.91
N GLU A 646 13.21 -13.54 5.24
CA GLU A 646 14.05 -13.88 6.38
C GLU A 646 13.26 -13.91 7.70
N TYR A 647 12.31 -12.99 7.87
CA TYR A 647 11.49 -12.92 9.08
C TYR A 647 10.62 -14.17 9.26
N ASN A 648 9.92 -14.59 8.21
CA ASN A 648 9.05 -15.78 8.28
C ASN A 648 9.87 -17.04 8.48
N ILE A 649 11.00 -17.15 7.77
CA ILE A 649 11.94 -18.27 7.90
C ILE A 649 12.45 -18.38 9.34
N ARG A 650 12.90 -17.26 9.94
CA ARG A 650 13.37 -17.23 11.32
C ARG A 650 12.27 -17.56 12.32
N LYS A 651 11.03 -17.16 12.05
CA LYS A 651 9.87 -17.45 12.92
C LYS A 651 9.50 -18.94 12.89
N VAL A 652 9.47 -19.54 11.70
CA VAL A 652 9.18 -20.97 11.52
C VAL A 652 10.29 -21.83 12.12
N ILE A 653 11.55 -21.58 11.79
CA ILE A 653 12.67 -22.36 12.33
C ILE A 653 12.80 -22.14 13.85
N GLY A 654 12.65 -20.89 14.30
CA GLY A 654 12.77 -20.49 15.70
C GLY A 654 11.83 -21.27 16.62
N LEU A 655 10.61 -21.57 16.17
CA LEU A 655 9.63 -22.36 16.93
C LEU A 655 10.16 -23.74 17.36
N GLY A 656 11.00 -24.38 16.54
CA GLY A 656 11.59 -25.68 16.84
C GLY A 656 12.79 -25.61 17.78
N VAL A 657 13.39 -24.43 18.00
CA VAL A 657 14.64 -24.30 18.73
C VAL A 657 14.46 -24.51 20.23
N THR A 658 15.17 -25.49 20.79
CA THR A 658 15.16 -25.79 22.22
C THR A 658 16.20 -24.99 22.99
N ASN A 659 17.39 -24.82 22.41
CA ASN A 659 18.50 -24.06 22.98
C ASN A 659 19.39 -23.49 21.88
N ILE A 660 20.02 -22.35 22.17
CA ILE A 660 21.04 -21.71 21.34
C ILE A 660 22.28 -21.49 22.20
N THR A 661 23.44 -21.89 21.69
CA THR A 661 24.77 -21.58 22.24
C THR A 661 25.46 -20.59 21.32
N TYR A 662 25.81 -19.43 21.85
CA TYR A 662 26.51 -18.35 21.14
C TYR A 662 28.03 -18.55 21.16
N GLN A 663 28.74 -17.79 20.33
CA GLN A 663 30.20 -17.93 20.19
C GLN A 663 30.96 -17.70 21.50
N ASP A 664 30.47 -16.83 22.38
CA ASP A 664 31.07 -16.57 23.70
C ASP A 664 30.76 -17.66 24.74
N GLY A 665 30.04 -18.71 24.35
CA GLY A 665 29.60 -19.79 25.21
C GLY A 665 28.34 -19.48 26.03
N SER A 666 27.76 -18.29 25.89
CA SER A 666 26.47 -17.99 26.50
C SER A 666 25.35 -18.79 25.85
N GLU A 667 24.34 -19.15 26.64
CA GLU A 667 23.20 -19.95 26.18
C GLU A 667 21.89 -19.18 26.34
N SER A 668 20.94 -19.46 25.45
CA SER A 668 19.55 -19.01 25.53
C SER A 668 18.61 -20.18 25.30
N THR A 669 17.54 -20.24 26.08
CA THR A 669 16.46 -21.23 25.96
C THR A 669 15.15 -20.53 25.64
N GLY A 670 14.36 -21.07 24.70
CA GLY A 670 13.00 -20.57 24.44
C GLY A 670 12.92 -19.33 23.55
N GLY A 671 13.58 -19.35 22.38
CA GLY A 671 13.39 -18.30 21.37
C GLY A 671 12.16 -18.56 20.50
N THR A 672 11.30 -17.56 20.31
CA THR A 672 10.18 -17.62 19.34
C THR A 672 10.62 -17.26 17.92
N ILE A 673 11.81 -16.68 17.76
CA ILE A 673 12.41 -16.30 16.48
C ILE A 673 13.92 -16.54 16.52
N LEU A 674 14.45 -17.04 15.41
CA LEU A 674 15.88 -17.29 15.25
C LEU A 674 16.69 -15.98 15.17
N PRO A 675 17.96 -15.93 15.64
CA PRO A 675 18.80 -14.72 15.56
C PRO A 675 18.93 -14.12 14.15
N GLY A 676 19.09 -14.95 13.12
CA GLY A 676 19.22 -14.52 11.72
C GLY A 676 18.92 -15.67 10.75
N ALA A 677 18.69 -15.36 9.47
CA ALA A 677 18.35 -16.34 8.44
C ALA A 677 19.57 -17.01 7.76
N ALA A 678 20.78 -16.57 8.07
CA ALA A 678 22.02 -17.24 7.69
C ALA A 678 22.27 -18.44 8.62
N VAL A 679 21.61 -19.56 8.31
CA VAL A 679 21.66 -20.79 9.10
C VAL A 679 21.67 -22.03 8.21
N SER A 680 22.41 -23.06 8.59
CA SER A 680 22.42 -24.40 7.98
C SER A 680 21.71 -25.38 8.89
N LEU A 681 20.91 -26.28 8.30
CA LEU A 681 20.13 -27.30 8.99
C LEU A 681 20.76 -28.67 8.74
N VAL A 682 21.33 -29.31 9.76
CA VAL A 682 21.83 -30.67 9.68
C VAL A 682 20.81 -31.62 10.28
N LYS A 683 20.20 -32.46 9.44
CA LYS A 683 19.25 -33.47 9.90
C LYS A 683 19.98 -34.53 10.73
N GLU A 684 19.58 -34.69 12.00
CA GLU A 684 20.09 -35.71 12.91
C GLU A 684 19.15 -36.92 12.97
N ALA A 685 17.85 -36.65 12.96
CA ALA A 685 16.76 -37.62 12.89
C ALA A 685 15.55 -37.00 12.18
N ASP A 686 14.46 -37.75 12.05
CA ASP A 686 13.21 -37.16 11.52
C ASP A 686 12.79 -35.99 12.39
N ASN A 687 12.55 -34.84 11.74
CA ASN A 687 12.17 -33.57 12.36
C ASN A 687 13.11 -33.03 13.46
N VAL A 688 14.34 -33.55 13.58
CA VAL A 688 15.35 -33.08 14.53
C VAL A 688 16.60 -32.62 13.79
N TYR A 689 17.05 -31.40 14.07
CA TYR A 689 18.14 -30.74 13.36
C TYR A 689 19.14 -30.09 14.31
N THR A 690 20.44 -30.22 14.00
CA THR A 690 21.48 -29.32 14.51
C THR A 690 21.59 -28.12 13.58
N LEU A 691 21.43 -26.92 14.14
CA LEU A 691 21.55 -25.67 13.41
C LEU A 691 22.93 -25.04 13.61
N TYR A 692 23.51 -24.54 12.53
CA TYR A 692 24.73 -23.73 12.55
C TYR A 692 24.45 -22.41 11.86
N GLY A 693 24.50 -21.31 12.60
CA GLY A 693 24.17 -20.00 12.07
C GLY A 693 25.09 -18.91 12.58
N GLY A 694 24.81 -17.69 12.13
CA GLY A 694 25.56 -16.51 12.52
C GLY A 694 24.78 -15.24 12.27
N GLY A 695 25.23 -14.17 12.92
CA GLY A 695 24.61 -12.87 12.89
C GLY A 695 23.36 -12.75 13.77
N TYR A 696 22.88 -11.51 13.89
CA TYR A 696 21.67 -11.14 14.61
C TYR A 696 20.97 -9.96 13.90
N GLY A 697 19.74 -10.20 13.46
CA GLY A 697 18.93 -9.27 12.67
C GLY A 697 18.77 -9.70 11.20
N HIS A 698 18.17 -8.81 10.40
CA HIS A 698 17.76 -9.10 9.02
C HIS A 698 18.92 -9.11 8.00
N GLY A 699 20.09 -8.57 8.35
CA GLY A 699 21.30 -8.68 7.52
C GLY A 699 21.46 -7.60 6.43
N LEU A 700 20.59 -6.60 6.36
CA LEU A 700 20.58 -5.58 5.30
C LEU A 700 21.17 -4.25 5.75
N GLY A 701 21.94 -3.61 4.86
CA GLY A 701 22.54 -2.31 5.11
C GLY A 701 23.63 -2.37 6.18
N MET A 702 23.59 -1.47 7.16
CA MET A 702 24.70 -1.33 8.11
C MET A 702 24.65 -2.33 9.26
N SER A 703 25.73 -3.09 9.46
CA SER A 703 25.94 -3.82 10.71
C SER A 703 26.45 -2.85 11.79
N GLN A 704 25.73 -2.72 12.92
CA GLN A 704 26.07 -1.83 14.03
C GLN A 704 27.44 -2.19 14.66
N ASN A 705 27.68 -3.48 14.87
CA ASN A 705 28.95 -3.96 15.40
C ASN A 705 30.08 -3.87 14.36
N GLY A 706 29.80 -4.19 13.11
CA GLY A 706 30.71 -3.98 11.99
C GLY A 706 31.14 -2.51 11.84
N ALA A 707 30.20 -1.57 11.94
CA ALA A 707 30.46 -0.13 11.92
C ALA A 707 31.41 0.30 13.06
N ASN A 708 31.22 -0.25 14.27
CA ASN A 708 32.13 -0.02 15.38
C ASN A 708 33.54 -0.60 15.11
N GLY A 709 33.60 -1.80 14.51
CA GLY A 709 34.87 -2.41 14.10
C GLY A 709 35.62 -1.57 13.07
N LEU A 710 34.92 -1.05 12.07
CA LEU A 710 35.46 -0.16 11.04
C LEU A 710 35.93 1.18 11.64
N ALA A 711 35.12 1.78 12.52
CA ALA A 711 35.49 3.01 13.23
C ALA A 711 36.79 2.85 14.05
N LYS A 712 37.02 1.69 14.68
CA LYS A 712 38.27 1.37 15.40
C LYS A 712 39.50 1.32 14.49
N THR A 713 39.32 1.13 13.19
CA THR A 713 40.41 1.23 12.20
C THR A 713 40.68 2.65 11.72
N GLY A 714 39.93 3.64 12.21
CA GLY A 714 40.07 5.06 11.87
C GLY A 714 39.22 5.51 10.69
N MET A 715 38.26 4.70 10.23
CA MET A 715 37.29 5.12 9.20
C MET A 715 36.35 6.18 9.76
N THR A 716 36.08 7.21 8.96
CA THR A 716 35.06 8.22 9.29
C THR A 716 33.67 7.66 9.10
N TYR A 717 32.65 8.30 9.69
CA TYR A 717 31.26 7.88 9.47
C TYR A 717 30.86 7.90 7.98
N LYS A 718 31.37 8.84 7.18
CA LYS A 718 31.12 8.88 5.73
C LYS A 718 31.73 7.67 5.02
N ASP A 719 32.93 7.25 5.42
CA ASP A 719 33.56 6.04 4.88
C ASP A 719 32.77 4.79 5.29
N ILE A 720 32.30 4.73 6.53
CA ILE A 720 31.48 3.61 7.05
C ILE A 720 30.16 3.52 6.27
N LEU A 721 29.46 4.64 6.05
CA LEU A 721 28.21 4.64 5.30
C LEU A 721 28.42 4.20 3.85
N ASN A 722 29.45 4.72 3.15
CA ASN A 722 29.79 4.28 1.79
C ASN A 722 30.32 2.83 1.72
N PHE A 723 30.81 2.30 2.84
CA PHE A 723 31.17 0.89 2.94
C PHE A 723 29.93 0.00 2.89
N PHE A 724 28.87 0.35 3.59
CA PHE A 724 27.64 -0.45 3.69
C PHE A 724 26.60 -0.18 2.59
N TYR A 725 26.42 1.08 2.21
CA TYR A 725 25.44 1.50 1.21
C TYR A 725 26.16 1.97 -0.06
N LYS A 726 25.80 1.41 -1.21
CA LYS A 726 26.47 1.69 -2.48
C LYS A 726 25.81 2.81 -3.25
N ASP A 727 26.64 3.59 -3.93
CA ASP A 727 26.23 4.70 -4.81
C ASP A 727 25.35 5.75 -4.12
N ILE A 728 25.54 5.91 -2.81
CA ILE A 728 24.83 6.91 -2.01
C ILE A 728 25.53 8.27 -2.06
N SER A 729 24.76 9.32 -1.78
CA SER A 729 25.27 10.63 -1.37
C SER A 729 24.83 10.94 0.06
N ILE A 730 25.59 11.79 0.76
CA ILE A 730 25.18 12.31 2.07
C ILE A 730 24.87 13.79 1.87
N THR A 731 23.59 14.16 1.99
CA THR A 731 23.08 15.51 1.74
C THR A 731 22.40 16.07 2.97
N SER A 732 22.13 17.38 2.96
CA SER A 732 21.30 17.99 4.00
C SER A 732 19.82 17.71 3.73
N LEU A 733 19.06 17.43 4.79
CA LEU A 733 17.61 17.28 4.73
C LEU A 733 16.95 18.59 4.29
N ALA A 734 17.56 19.75 4.53
CA ALA A 734 17.03 21.03 4.06
C ALA A 734 17.08 21.21 2.53
N GLU A 735 17.75 20.30 1.80
CA GLU A 735 17.78 20.24 0.34
C GLU A 735 16.70 19.30 -0.23
N LYS A 736 15.85 18.72 0.64
CA LYS A 736 14.77 17.77 0.35
C LYS A 736 13.47 18.29 0.92
#